data_AF-R6BW99-F1
#
_entry.id   AF-R6BW99-F1
#
_cell.length_a   1.000
_cell.length_b   1.000
_cell.length_c   1.000
_cell.angle_alpha   90.00
_cell.angle_beta   90.00
_cell.angle_gamma   90.00
#
_symmetry.space_group_name_H-M   'P 1'
#
loop_
_entity.id
_entity.type
_entity.pdbx_description
1 polymer ?
#
loop_
_entity_poly.entity_id
_entity_poly.type
_entity_poly.pdbx_seq_one_letter_code
_entity_poly.pdbx_strand_id
1 'polypeptide(L)'
;MRGDYNTREKTNVKRKKGYLIRNALLMAASLAFLAGCGGKGDGSSAELPQRAGVEDLGIYYSVEEESFLNPLDLLPLETGEFGERDSAFLTKEYIVYHTYTNDQTYDNLKNYLGIYDRQLKSWNILDKQGERTSAYEGELYRIAVHTAPCRGLDEKVYQVVFQENKSYLAEINGGKISRLVMELTDKDATLYAYADLYKYVDREGRLYLADNDNMRLYCYDENKTVKETEVPGMVYGILQKKEGEDVCWYGLDAEKNPVVKKVSDGKTVAENLKGIGTEYQAVMAEDGSIYFADTQNMWKYTDGTLQKIFAFVQNDYLLQKVWSMECTEQGDLELLVKMDSELVALTMHREDSLPRKKEIVLADDTMSLPMKKLIARFNRQNKEYYVTYRVPEEGQESADFRQAVNLELSNGKGPDMLSSGLILSPEDYVEKGYLASVDALIADPEQFGSGVLEDQKIGDTLYGIPYQCSFFLAAYSTGETGDRTAITLPEFMELVENSDADVIEENMGGVDILVYYVLHDNDDATYIDWKEGKSYLDGEEFRKALEFAKKYADSDNTDKKAFAQSAGIYDLFFIKDMYSYFQGSASLIGFPCKDGNGIYVRTDALYKNAATGNGEGVDAFLRFLISEREQERYAMYGNTEMIQEGYTSGTTGAFPVLKDAYRKKVTKAVREDYKNSFYISDISYTDEMVDWVYFMRDHAKPDDAKVYAVYRIIMEELNPYFDGSISAQEAAERLQNRVQLYLNERQNEEKTDGQYKDEQYEITMDEVKKLSAKKDLSLTDLYAYSDRKETEQGFAYYAFSYDGVEYALDIYTTEQGELEGARLVRRSDYLSIDIRNGNIDHLLTSDVSVADYLTVELPQKMAVGAYDMYMPDFGGSRIDTEETKNEEISCGKIRLMHGDTPVFADGKLTDIAFNDNNLYAVTKESISDLPVPCLFMELTEDGDTETEWWAAYFTKEGVSDIGYLVQLKKDCFTKEEALDAVKSVQFTERAFGME
;
A
#
# COMPACT_ATOMS: atom_id res chain seq x y z
N MET A 1 -6.66 49.62 -36.47
CA MET A 1 -6.01 48.33 -36.78
C MET A 1 -4.55 48.40 -36.34
N ARG A 2 -4.07 47.37 -35.64
CA ARG A 2 -2.76 47.23 -34.94
C ARG A 2 -2.60 48.13 -33.71
N GLY A 3 -3.18 47.69 -32.58
CA GLY A 3 -3.01 48.35 -31.27
C GLY A 3 -3.36 47.47 -30.05
N ASP A 4 -4.35 46.58 -30.14
CA ASP A 4 -4.93 45.91 -28.95
C ASP A 4 -4.74 44.38 -28.83
N TYR A 5 -3.88 43.76 -29.64
CA TYR A 5 -3.63 42.30 -29.53
C TYR A 5 -2.54 41.94 -28.50
N ASN A 6 -1.63 42.86 -28.15
CA ASN A 6 -0.50 42.57 -27.25
C ASN A 6 -0.81 42.66 -25.75
N THR A 7 -1.94 43.25 -25.36
CA THR A 7 -2.37 43.39 -23.95
C THR A 7 -3.20 42.20 -23.47
N ARG A 8 -3.99 41.55 -24.36
CA ARG A 8 -4.73 40.32 -24.03
C ARG A 8 -3.82 39.10 -23.90
N GLU A 9 -2.79 38.95 -24.75
CA GLU A 9 -1.81 37.86 -24.61
C GLU A 9 -0.95 37.99 -23.35
N LYS A 10 -0.51 39.21 -22.99
CA LYS A 10 0.28 39.40 -21.75
C LYS A 10 -0.53 39.20 -20.46
N THR A 11 -1.85 39.40 -20.51
CA THR A 11 -2.76 39.14 -19.38
C THR A 11 -3.11 37.66 -19.27
N ASN A 12 -3.26 36.96 -20.40
CA ASN A 12 -3.48 35.50 -20.45
C ASN A 12 -2.22 34.70 -20.10
N VAL A 13 -1.01 35.17 -20.46
CA VAL A 13 0.25 34.52 -20.06
C VAL A 13 0.55 34.77 -18.57
N LYS A 14 0.15 35.92 -18.00
CA LYS A 14 0.19 36.16 -16.54
C LYS A 14 -0.86 35.34 -15.77
N ARG A 15 -2.05 35.11 -16.32
CA ARG A 15 -3.06 34.19 -15.74
C ARG A 15 -2.60 32.74 -15.84
N LYS A 16 -2.09 32.26 -16.98
CA LYS A 16 -1.54 30.91 -17.14
C LYS A 16 -0.32 30.67 -16.24
N LYS A 17 0.63 31.62 -16.12
CA LYS A 17 1.74 31.51 -15.16
C LYS A 17 1.29 31.62 -13.70
N GLY A 18 0.31 32.47 -13.40
CA GLY A 18 -0.29 32.56 -12.07
C GLY A 18 -1.00 31.26 -11.65
N TYR A 19 -1.70 30.59 -12.58
CA TYR A 19 -2.38 29.32 -12.36
C TYR A 19 -1.42 28.11 -12.34
N LEU A 20 -0.39 28.07 -13.18
CA LEU A 20 0.67 27.04 -13.09
C LEU A 20 1.46 27.18 -11.78
N ILE A 21 1.72 28.41 -11.32
CA ILE A 21 2.36 28.66 -10.02
C ILE A 21 1.39 28.36 -8.87
N ARG A 22 0.08 28.62 -9.01
CA ARG A 22 -0.95 28.24 -8.00
C ARG A 22 -1.17 26.74 -7.93
N ASN A 23 -1.18 26.02 -9.05
CA ASN A 23 -1.29 24.55 -9.09
C ASN A 23 0.02 23.88 -8.66
N ALA A 24 1.18 24.48 -8.95
CA ALA A 24 2.44 24.07 -8.35
C ALA A 24 2.51 24.40 -6.85
N LEU A 25 1.86 25.47 -6.37
CA LEU A 25 1.72 25.79 -4.93
C LEU A 25 0.62 24.97 -4.26
N LEU A 26 -0.40 24.53 -4.96
CA LEU A 26 -1.44 23.60 -4.47
C LEU A 26 -0.87 22.18 -4.44
N MET A 27 -0.15 21.74 -5.46
CA MET A 27 0.62 20.49 -5.43
C MET A 27 1.78 20.55 -4.44
N ALA A 28 2.48 21.69 -4.31
CA ALA A 28 3.48 21.87 -3.26
C ALA A 28 2.84 22.03 -1.88
N ALA A 29 1.58 22.47 -1.78
CA ALA A 29 0.81 22.39 -0.55
C ALA A 29 0.41 20.94 -0.27
N SER A 30 0.02 20.14 -1.27
CA SER A 30 -0.21 18.68 -1.16
C SER A 30 1.08 17.92 -0.79
N LEU A 31 2.24 18.34 -1.30
CA LEU A 31 3.56 17.80 -0.96
C LEU A 31 4.10 18.39 0.36
N ALA A 32 3.70 19.60 0.76
CA ALA A 32 3.96 20.16 2.08
C ALA A 32 2.95 19.68 3.14
N PHE A 33 1.80 19.13 2.73
CA PHE A 33 0.91 18.32 3.56
C PHE A 33 1.61 17.00 3.94
N LEU A 34 2.53 16.50 3.10
CA LEU A 34 3.43 15.39 3.43
C LEU A 34 4.68 15.82 4.24
N ALA A 35 5.16 17.07 4.12
CA ALA A 35 6.38 17.53 4.79
C ALA A 35 6.17 18.47 6.01
N GLY A 36 4.93 18.80 6.35
CA GLY A 36 4.57 19.79 7.37
C GLY A 36 4.13 19.23 8.72
N CYS A 37 4.10 17.91 8.90
CA CYS A 37 3.89 17.26 10.20
C CYS A 37 5.25 16.84 10.78
N GLY A 38 6.04 17.84 11.20
CA GLY A 38 7.23 17.64 12.02
C GLY A 38 6.84 17.25 13.45
N GLY A 39 6.39 16.02 13.63
CA GLY A 39 6.22 15.35 14.90
C GLY A 39 6.17 13.86 14.59
N LYS A 40 7.23 13.12 14.97
CA LYS A 40 7.38 11.67 14.76
C LYS A 40 6.04 10.95 14.99
N GLY A 41 5.44 10.50 13.90
CA GLY A 41 4.24 9.70 13.85
C GLY A 41 4.24 9.06 12.48
N ASP A 42 4.28 7.74 12.46
CA ASP A 42 4.37 6.92 11.26
C ASP A 42 3.35 7.33 10.21
N GLY A 43 3.68 7.14 8.94
CA GLY A 43 2.73 7.19 7.84
C GLY A 43 1.72 6.05 7.94
N SER A 44 0.91 6.03 9.00
CA SER A 44 -0.16 5.05 9.15
C SER A 44 -1.27 5.44 8.20
N SER A 45 -1.35 4.74 7.06
CA SER A 45 -2.65 4.47 6.44
C SER A 45 -3.63 4.09 7.55
N ALA A 46 -4.87 4.60 7.52
CA ALA A 46 -5.87 4.25 8.53
C ALA A 46 -6.11 2.74 8.48
N GLU A 47 -5.40 1.98 9.31
CA GLU A 47 -5.59 0.56 9.46
C GLU A 47 -6.88 0.34 10.24
N LEU A 48 -7.73 -0.58 9.77
CA LEU A 48 -8.73 -1.15 10.64
C LEU A 48 -7.96 -1.85 11.77
N PRO A 49 -8.14 -1.45 13.04
CA PRO A 49 -7.45 -2.13 14.11
C PRO A 49 -7.93 -3.59 14.14
N GLN A 50 -6.99 -4.53 14.28
CA GLN A 50 -7.33 -5.82 14.89
C GLN A 50 -8.03 -5.46 16.21
N ARG A 51 -9.29 -5.86 16.42
CA ARG A 51 -10.12 -5.36 17.54
C ARG A 51 -9.56 -5.68 18.95
N ALA A 52 -8.41 -6.33 19.06
CA ALA A 52 -7.59 -6.36 20.26
C ALA A 52 -7.03 -4.95 20.59
N GLY A 53 -7.91 -4.02 21.00
CA GLY A 53 -7.50 -2.65 21.34
C GLY A 53 -8.59 -1.57 21.26
N VAL A 54 -9.87 -1.93 21.02
CA VAL A 54 -10.95 -0.92 20.91
C VAL A 54 -11.08 -0.13 22.22
N GLU A 55 -11.01 1.20 22.11
CA GLU A 55 -11.25 2.12 23.22
C GLU A 55 -12.74 2.07 23.58
N ASP A 56 -13.10 1.41 24.69
CA ASP A 56 -14.48 1.47 25.20
C ASP A 56 -14.71 2.84 25.84
N LEU A 57 -15.33 3.74 25.07
CA LEU A 57 -15.68 5.08 25.52
C LEU A 57 -16.82 5.10 26.56
N GLY A 58 -17.51 3.96 26.77
CA GLY A 58 -18.70 3.88 27.62
C GLY A 58 -19.88 4.73 27.12
N ILE A 59 -19.84 5.16 25.86
CA ILE A 59 -20.88 5.94 25.17
C ILE A 59 -21.18 5.20 23.87
N TYR A 60 -22.46 4.90 23.65
CA TYR A 60 -22.90 4.13 22.50
C TYR A 60 -23.80 4.97 21.61
N TYR A 61 -23.60 4.83 20.30
CA TYR A 61 -24.45 5.40 19.28
C TYR A 61 -24.89 4.30 18.33
N SER A 62 -26.20 4.18 18.10
CA SER A 62 -26.69 3.52 16.89
C SER A 62 -26.65 4.53 15.74
N VAL A 63 -26.34 4.08 14.54
CA VAL A 63 -26.16 4.95 13.37
C VAL A 63 -27.05 4.45 12.25
N GLU A 64 -27.95 5.32 11.79
CA GLU A 64 -28.72 5.11 10.57
C GLU A 64 -27.98 5.73 9.39
N GLU A 65 -27.90 4.99 8.28
CA GLU A 65 -27.19 5.40 7.06
C GLU A 65 -28.16 5.55 5.90
N GLU A 66 -28.16 6.72 5.25
CA GLU A 66 -28.81 6.93 3.96
C GLU A 66 -27.76 7.37 2.94
N SER A 67 -27.53 6.55 1.92
CA SER A 67 -26.58 6.84 0.83
C SER A 67 -27.32 7.45 -0.37
N PHE A 68 -26.68 8.43 -1.00
CA PHE A 68 -27.14 9.12 -2.18
C PHE A 68 -26.15 8.89 -3.33
N LEU A 69 -26.67 8.68 -4.54
CA LEU A 69 -25.85 8.62 -5.75
C LEU A 69 -24.91 9.83 -5.81
N ASN A 70 -23.67 9.62 -6.24
CA ASN A 70 -22.70 10.69 -6.40
C ASN A 70 -23.31 11.76 -7.34
N PRO A 71 -23.52 13.00 -6.87
CA PRO A 71 -24.17 14.03 -7.66
C PRO A 71 -23.44 14.33 -8.97
N LEU A 72 -22.11 14.13 -9.06
CA LEU A 72 -21.34 14.27 -10.28
C LEU A 72 -21.76 13.28 -11.38
N ASP A 73 -22.15 12.06 -11.01
CA ASP A 73 -22.59 11.04 -11.98
C ASP A 73 -24.00 11.32 -12.53
N LEU A 74 -24.75 12.21 -11.90
CA LEU A 74 -26.06 12.67 -12.36
C LEU A 74 -25.97 13.87 -13.32
N LEU A 75 -24.78 14.47 -13.47
CA LEU A 75 -24.59 15.63 -14.32
C LEU A 75 -24.43 15.21 -15.79
N PRO A 76 -24.98 15.96 -16.75
CA PRO A 76 -24.80 15.71 -18.18
C PRO A 76 -23.43 16.22 -18.64
N LEU A 77 -22.35 15.67 -18.08
CA LEU A 77 -20.98 16.02 -18.46
C LEU A 77 -20.67 15.51 -19.86
N GLU A 78 -20.11 16.37 -20.70
CA GLU A 78 -19.54 15.95 -21.98
C GLU A 78 -18.19 15.22 -21.77
N THR A 79 -17.76 14.42 -22.75
CA THR A 79 -16.46 13.74 -22.70
C THR A 79 -15.33 14.76 -22.44
N GLY A 80 -14.54 14.54 -21.39
CA GLY A 80 -13.47 15.45 -20.99
C GLY A 80 -13.87 16.55 -19.99
N GLU A 81 -15.15 16.64 -19.62
CA GLU A 81 -15.59 17.51 -18.52
C GLU A 81 -15.46 16.85 -17.15
N PHE A 82 -15.18 17.64 -16.12
CA PHE A 82 -14.91 17.14 -14.77
C PHE A 82 -15.30 18.10 -13.66
N GLY A 83 -15.63 17.57 -12.48
CA GLY A 83 -15.82 18.36 -11.26
C GLY A 83 -14.49 18.87 -10.73
N GLU A 84 -14.37 20.18 -10.53
CA GLU A 84 -13.16 20.84 -10.03
C GLU A 84 -13.24 21.13 -8.52
N ARG A 85 -14.38 21.65 -8.06
CA ARG A 85 -14.62 22.01 -6.66
C ARG A 85 -16.06 21.76 -6.29
N ASP A 86 -16.28 21.21 -5.11
CA ASP A 86 -17.58 20.83 -4.59
C ASP A 86 -17.84 21.32 -3.17
N SER A 87 -19.12 21.54 -2.87
CA SER A 87 -19.63 21.80 -1.53
C SER A 87 -20.96 21.10 -1.33
N ALA A 88 -21.20 20.61 -0.11
CA ALA A 88 -22.46 19.97 0.22
C ALA A 88 -22.88 20.28 1.66
N PHE A 89 -24.18 20.25 1.92
CA PHE A 89 -24.74 20.27 3.27
C PHE A 89 -26.13 19.63 3.31
N LEU A 90 -26.52 19.17 4.50
CA LEU A 90 -27.88 18.68 4.77
C LEU A 90 -28.73 19.70 5.50
N THR A 91 -30.03 19.63 5.31
CA THR A 91 -31.08 20.19 6.16
C THR A 91 -32.12 19.11 6.46
N LYS A 92 -33.10 19.43 7.29
CA LYS A 92 -34.24 18.54 7.55
C LYS A 92 -34.98 18.09 6.29
N GLU A 93 -35.11 18.96 5.30
CA GLU A 93 -35.90 18.69 4.08
C GLU A 93 -35.03 18.35 2.87
N TYR A 94 -33.79 18.85 2.82
CA TYR A 94 -32.99 18.82 1.60
C TYR A 94 -31.54 18.39 1.84
N ILE A 95 -30.93 17.79 0.83
CA ILE A 95 -29.48 17.73 0.70
C ILE A 95 -29.10 18.59 -0.49
N VAL A 96 -28.14 19.48 -0.29
CA VAL A 96 -27.73 20.45 -1.30
C VAL A 96 -26.29 20.14 -1.67
N TYR A 97 -26.04 20.01 -2.97
CA TYR A 97 -24.71 19.79 -3.55
C TYR A 97 -24.46 20.84 -4.63
N HIS A 98 -23.33 21.53 -4.56
CA HIS A 98 -22.92 22.51 -5.55
C HIS A 98 -21.53 22.16 -6.07
N THR A 99 -21.35 22.19 -7.38
CA THR A 99 -20.06 21.92 -8.00
C THR A 99 -19.77 22.85 -9.17
N TYR A 100 -18.49 23.18 -9.30
CA TYR A 100 -17.91 23.76 -10.49
C TYR A 100 -17.43 22.62 -11.38
N THR A 101 -17.73 22.67 -12.66
CA THR A 101 -17.17 21.73 -13.64
C THR A 101 -16.43 22.49 -14.72
N ASN A 102 -15.40 21.86 -15.26
CA ASN A 102 -14.55 22.45 -16.28
C ASN A 102 -14.23 21.42 -17.35
N ASP A 103 -13.69 21.89 -18.47
CA ASP A 103 -13.10 21.02 -19.49
C ASP A 103 -11.58 21.00 -19.39
N GLN A 104 -10.94 20.18 -20.21
CA GLN A 104 -9.48 20.05 -20.26
C GLN A 104 -8.75 21.37 -20.57
N THR A 105 -9.43 22.33 -21.22
CA THR A 105 -8.84 23.63 -21.58
C THR A 105 -8.94 24.65 -20.44
N TYR A 106 -9.72 24.34 -19.40
CA TYR A 106 -10.11 25.24 -18.31
C TYR A 106 -10.83 26.51 -18.77
N ASP A 107 -11.29 26.56 -20.02
CA ASP A 107 -11.95 27.74 -20.60
C ASP A 107 -13.48 27.66 -20.51
N ASN A 108 -14.04 26.49 -20.17
CA ASN A 108 -15.50 26.23 -20.14
C ASN A 108 -16.02 25.90 -18.74
N LEU A 109 -15.91 26.85 -17.81
CA LEU A 109 -16.47 26.73 -16.46
C LEU A 109 -18.01 26.67 -16.47
N LYS A 110 -18.57 25.52 -16.12
CA LYS A 110 -20.01 25.31 -15.85
C LYS A 110 -20.24 25.17 -14.34
N ASN A 111 -21.47 25.43 -13.91
CA ASN A 111 -21.87 25.38 -12.50
C ASN A 111 -23.13 24.54 -12.40
N TYR A 112 -23.15 23.63 -11.44
CA TYR A 112 -24.30 22.77 -11.18
C TYR A 112 -24.71 22.84 -9.72
N LEU A 113 -26.02 22.88 -9.50
CA LEU A 113 -26.65 22.83 -8.19
C LEU A 113 -27.62 21.65 -8.16
N GLY A 114 -27.29 20.64 -7.38
CA GLY A 114 -28.17 19.53 -7.04
C GLY A 114 -28.90 19.79 -5.74
N ILE A 115 -30.22 19.62 -5.74
CA ILE A 115 -31.05 19.64 -4.54
C ILE A 115 -31.79 18.30 -4.48
N TYR A 116 -31.44 17.46 -3.51
CA TYR A 116 -32.16 16.24 -3.21
C TYR A 116 -33.27 16.54 -2.21
N ASP A 117 -34.50 16.22 -2.58
CA ASP A 117 -35.64 16.30 -1.67
C ASP A 117 -35.74 14.98 -0.88
N ARG A 118 -35.54 15.04 0.44
CA ARG A 118 -35.52 13.85 1.33
C ARG A 118 -36.89 13.17 1.40
N GLN A 119 -37.99 13.91 1.19
CA GLN A 119 -39.35 13.34 1.21
C GLN A 119 -39.71 12.69 -0.13
N LEU A 120 -39.39 13.34 -1.24
CA LEU A 120 -39.67 12.83 -2.59
C LEU A 120 -38.63 11.79 -3.05
N LYS A 121 -37.50 11.70 -2.36
CA LYS A 121 -36.36 10.82 -2.66
C LYS A 121 -35.82 11.01 -4.08
N SER A 122 -35.72 12.25 -4.53
CA SER A 122 -35.32 12.59 -5.90
C SER A 122 -34.39 13.79 -5.97
N TRP A 123 -33.38 13.72 -6.84
CA TRP A 123 -32.52 14.84 -7.18
C TRP A 123 -33.19 15.79 -8.19
N ASN A 124 -33.02 17.08 -7.95
CA ASN A 124 -33.26 18.12 -8.93
C ASN A 124 -31.92 18.81 -9.26
N ILE A 125 -31.43 18.61 -10.48
CA ILE A 125 -30.15 19.16 -10.94
C ILE A 125 -30.42 20.41 -11.78
N LEU A 126 -29.77 21.52 -11.42
CA LEU A 126 -29.85 22.81 -12.09
C LEU A 126 -28.48 23.17 -12.67
N ASP A 127 -28.44 23.72 -13.87
CA ASP A 127 -27.23 24.25 -14.52
C ASP A 127 -27.34 25.75 -14.83
N LYS A 128 -26.30 26.35 -15.43
CA LYS A 128 -26.29 27.78 -15.80
C LYS A 128 -27.33 28.13 -16.87
N GLN A 129 -27.69 27.20 -17.74
CA GLN A 129 -28.74 27.36 -18.75
C GLN A 129 -30.15 27.16 -18.12
N GLY A 130 -30.22 26.49 -16.98
CA GLY A 130 -31.37 26.21 -16.12
C GLY A 130 -31.51 27.18 -14.95
N GLU A 131 -31.03 28.43 -15.09
CA GLU A 131 -31.34 29.51 -14.15
C GLU A 131 -32.86 29.62 -13.98
N ARG A 132 -33.36 29.13 -12.84
CA ARG A 132 -34.80 29.11 -12.54
C ARG A 132 -35.24 30.54 -12.21
N THR A 133 -36.28 31.01 -12.90
CA THR A 133 -37.01 32.19 -12.47
C THR A 133 -38.06 31.78 -11.43
N SER A 134 -38.03 32.43 -10.27
CA SER A 134 -39.03 32.26 -9.21
C SER A 134 -39.79 33.57 -9.04
N ALA A 135 -41.12 33.48 -9.06
CA ALA A 135 -41.96 34.62 -8.71
C ALA A 135 -42.00 34.78 -7.18
N TYR A 136 -41.82 36.01 -6.70
CA TYR A 136 -42.01 36.39 -5.30
C TYR A 136 -42.70 37.75 -5.25
N GLU A 137 -43.81 37.84 -4.53
CA GLU A 137 -44.65 39.05 -4.42
C GLU A 137 -45.03 39.70 -5.77
N GLY A 138 -45.21 38.88 -6.82
CA GLY A 138 -45.60 39.33 -8.16
C GLY A 138 -44.44 39.73 -9.08
N GLU A 139 -43.22 39.73 -8.57
CA GLU A 139 -41.99 40.04 -9.30
C GLU A 139 -41.19 38.77 -9.63
N LEU A 140 -40.45 38.78 -10.74
CA LEU A 140 -39.64 37.64 -11.17
C LEU A 140 -38.17 37.84 -10.78
N TYR A 141 -37.63 36.85 -10.07
CA TYR A 141 -36.24 36.78 -9.66
C TYR A 141 -35.55 35.58 -10.29
N ARG A 142 -34.27 35.71 -10.58
CA ARG A 142 -33.43 34.67 -11.16
C ARG A 142 -32.52 34.07 -10.09
N ILE A 143 -32.60 32.76 -9.86
CA ILE A 143 -31.77 32.07 -8.87
C ILE A 143 -30.35 31.87 -9.41
N ALA A 144 -29.35 32.27 -8.62
CA ALA A 144 -27.95 32.31 -9.01
C ALA A 144 -27.23 30.95 -8.88
N VAL A 145 -27.40 30.05 -9.85
CA VAL A 145 -26.75 28.71 -9.84
C VAL A 145 -25.21 28.78 -9.79
N HIS A 146 -24.62 29.87 -10.28
CA HIS A 146 -23.16 30.10 -10.26
C HIS A 146 -22.60 30.55 -8.90
N THR A 147 -23.45 30.66 -7.88
CA THR A 147 -23.02 30.96 -6.51
C THR A 147 -23.42 29.80 -5.61
N ALA A 148 -22.52 29.30 -4.78
CA ALA A 148 -22.85 28.24 -3.84
C ALA A 148 -23.93 28.70 -2.84
N PRO A 149 -24.99 27.90 -2.60
CA PRO A 149 -25.92 28.11 -1.50
C PRO A 149 -25.21 27.97 -0.15
N CYS A 150 -25.83 28.50 0.89
CA CYS A 150 -25.40 28.25 2.27
C CYS A 150 -26.57 27.81 3.13
N ARG A 151 -26.24 27.06 4.19
CA ARG A 151 -27.16 26.64 5.24
C ARG A 151 -27.20 27.72 6.33
N GLY A 152 -28.39 28.09 6.77
CA GLY A 152 -28.56 28.88 7.99
C GLY A 152 -28.61 28.00 9.24
N LEU A 153 -28.28 28.59 10.40
CA LEU A 153 -28.45 27.97 11.72
C LEU A 153 -29.94 27.73 12.08
N ASP A 154 -30.86 28.27 11.28
CA ASP A 154 -32.30 27.98 11.33
C ASP A 154 -32.72 26.82 10.41
N GLU A 155 -31.75 26.05 9.92
CA GLU A 155 -31.88 24.90 9.01
C GLU A 155 -32.42 25.23 7.60
N LYS A 156 -32.45 26.50 7.22
CA LYS A 156 -32.95 26.92 5.91
C LYS A 156 -31.83 27.04 4.88
N VAL A 157 -32.23 26.98 3.60
CA VAL A 157 -31.34 27.16 2.46
C VAL A 157 -31.37 28.63 2.04
N TYR A 158 -30.19 29.25 1.94
CA TYR A 158 -30.04 30.62 1.47
C TYR A 158 -29.23 30.67 0.18
N GLN A 159 -29.71 31.47 -0.77
CA GLN A 159 -29.14 31.56 -2.12
C GLN A 159 -29.24 33.00 -2.62
N VAL A 160 -28.30 33.41 -3.47
CA VAL A 160 -28.42 34.69 -4.15
C VAL A 160 -29.42 34.61 -5.30
N VAL A 161 -30.22 35.66 -5.40
CA VAL A 161 -31.19 35.85 -6.48
C VAL A 161 -31.03 37.24 -7.08
N PHE A 162 -31.31 37.36 -8.37
CA PHE A 162 -31.19 38.60 -9.12
C PHE A 162 -32.53 39.09 -9.62
N GLN A 163 -32.75 40.39 -9.56
CA GLN A 163 -33.85 41.09 -10.23
C GLN A 163 -33.27 42.31 -10.94
N GLU A 164 -33.37 42.35 -12.26
CA GLU A 164 -32.75 43.40 -13.09
C GLU A 164 -31.26 43.61 -12.77
N ASN A 165 -30.88 44.78 -12.25
CA ASN A 165 -29.51 45.15 -11.87
C ASN A 165 -29.24 45.01 -10.35
N LYS A 166 -30.15 44.34 -9.62
CA LYS A 166 -30.05 44.17 -8.17
C LYS A 166 -29.87 42.70 -7.80
N SER A 167 -29.12 42.48 -6.74
CA SER A 167 -28.91 41.17 -6.12
C SER A 167 -29.49 41.15 -4.71
N TYR A 168 -30.03 40.01 -4.31
CA TYR A 168 -30.61 39.79 -3.00
C TYR A 168 -30.14 38.44 -2.45
N LEU A 169 -29.99 38.36 -1.13
CA LEU A 169 -29.98 37.08 -0.43
C LEU A 169 -31.44 36.66 -0.22
N ALA A 170 -31.77 35.44 -0.61
CA ALA A 170 -33.12 34.88 -0.46
C ALA A 170 -33.09 33.55 0.28
N GLU A 171 -34.11 33.34 1.09
CA GLU A 171 -34.48 32.02 1.61
C GLU A 171 -35.15 31.22 0.48
N ILE A 172 -34.69 29.99 0.28
CA ILE A 172 -35.14 29.08 -0.77
C ILE A 172 -35.79 27.85 -0.15
N ASN A 173 -36.97 27.49 -0.66
CA ASN A 173 -37.65 26.23 -0.34
C ASN A 173 -38.07 25.53 -1.64
N GLY A 174 -37.61 24.29 -1.86
CA GLY A 174 -37.92 23.52 -3.07
C GLY A 174 -37.53 24.24 -4.38
N GLY A 175 -36.47 25.05 -4.33
CA GLY A 175 -36.01 25.90 -5.43
C GLY A 175 -36.93 27.08 -5.76
N LYS A 176 -37.80 27.51 -4.84
CA LYS A 176 -38.60 28.75 -4.92
C LYS A 176 -38.18 29.72 -3.82
N ILE A 177 -38.34 31.00 -4.09
CA ILE A 177 -38.09 32.05 -3.08
C ILE A 177 -39.23 32.04 -2.06
N SER A 178 -38.93 31.81 -0.79
CA SER A 178 -39.89 31.93 0.31
C SER A 178 -39.82 33.29 0.99
N ARG A 179 -38.64 33.91 1.06
CA ARG A 179 -38.44 35.25 1.65
C ARG A 179 -37.21 35.93 1.05
N LEU A 180 -37.30 37.24 0.78
CA LEU A 180 -36.11 38.07 0.55
C LEU A 180 -35.55 38.53 1.89
N VAL A 181 -34.28 38.23 2.15
CA VAL A 181 -33.61 38.54 3.42
C VAL A 181 -33.03 39.95 3.39
N MET A 182 -32.21 40.23 2.39
CA MET A 182 -31.54 41.53 2.24
C MET A 182 -31.10 41.80 0.80
N GLU A 183 -31.04 43.08 0.41
CA GLU A 183 -30.43 43.54 -0.84
C GLU A 183 -28.90 43.61 -0.68
N LEU A 184 -28.18 42.98 -1.59
CA LEU A 184 -26.71 42.98 -1.66
C LEU A 184 -26.25 44.14 -2.54
N THR A 185 -25.35 45.00 -2.05
CA THR A 185 -24.79 46.11 -2.83
C THR A 185 -23.65 45.63 -3.75
N ASP A 186 -23.30 46.36 -4.81
CA ASP A 186 -22.27 45.94 -5.79
C ASP A 186 -20.93 45.52 -5.15
N LYS A 187 -20.51 46.17 -4.06
CA LYS A 187 -19.30 45.79 -3.33
C LYS A 187 -19.46 44.44 -2.61
N ASP A 188 -20.62 44.21 -2.01
CA ASP A 188 -20.98 42.96 -1.32
C ASP A 188 -21.24 41.83 -2.30
N ALA A 189 -21.89 42.08 -3.44
CA ALA A 189 -22.10 41.10 -4.50
C ALA A 189 -20.78 40.66 -5.14
N THR A 190 -19.82 41.58 -5.26
CA THR A 190 -18.45 41.29 -5.68
C THR A 190 -17.74 40.44 -4.63
N LEU A 191 -17.77 40.82 -3.34
CA LEU A 191 -17.28 39.98 -2.23
C LEU A 191 -18.00 38.61 -2.16
N TYR A 192 -19.29 38.54 -2.48
CA TYR A 192 -20.10 37.32 -2.49
C TYR A 192 -19.77 36.39 -3.67
N ALA A 193 -19.30 36.97 -4.78
CA ALA A 193 -18.84 36.28 -5.99
C ALA A 193 -17.33 35.93 -5.96
N TYR A 194 -16.52 36.61 -5.13
CA TYR A 194 -15.09 36.34 -4.93
C TYR A 194 -14.79 35.57 -3.63
N ALA A 195 -15.71 35.55 -2.65
CA ALA A 195 -15.65 34.66 -1.50
C ALA A 195 -16.07 33.26 -1.97
N ASP A 196 -15.12 32.58 -2.60
CA ASP A 196 -15.24 31.20 -3.03
C ASP A 196 -15.49 30.25 -1.84
N LEU A 197 -15.35 30.65 -0.57
CA LEU A 197 -15.67 29.82 0.58
C LEU A 197 -16.10 30.67 1.81
N TYR A 198 -17.01 30.10 2.61
CA TYR A 198 -17.39 30.49 4.00
C TYR A 198 -18.47 31.59 4.18
N LYS A 199 -19.72 31.23 3.86
CA LYS A 199 -20.93 32.04 4.05
C LYS A 199 -21.85 31.38 5.06
N TYR A 200 -22.40 32.16 5.97
CA TYR A 200 -23.25 31.62 7.02
C TYR A 200 -24.39 32.58 7.36
N VAL A 201 -25.51 32.02 7.79
CA VAL A 201 -26.67 32.78 8.25
C VAL A 201 -27.00 32.32 9.66
N ASP A 202 -27.13 33.26 10.59
CA ASP A 202 -27.51 32.94 11.97
C ASP A 202 -29.03 32.76 12.13
N ARG A 203 -29.52 32.51 13.35
CA ARG A 203 -30.94 32.24 13.61
C ARG A 203 -31.82 33.50 13.44
N GLU A 204 -31.24 34.70 13.51
CA GLU A 204 -31.92 35.97 13.21
C GLU A 204 -31.98 36.29 11.70
N GLY A 205 -31.28 35.53 10.86
CA GLY A 205 -31.19 35.79 9.42
C GLY A 205 -30.13 36.82 9.03
N ARG A 206 -29.19 37.14 9.93
CA ARG A 206 -28.03 38.00 9.63
C ARG A 206 -26.99 37.20 8.84
N LEU A 207 -26.42 37.84 7.81
CA LEU A 207 -25.42 37.22 6.95
C LEU A 207 -24.01 37.46 7.52
N TYR A 208 -23.24 36.37 7.60
CA TYR A 208 -21.83 36.36 7.95
C TYR A 208 -21.00 35.92 6.74
N LEU A 209 -19.99 36.72 6.41
CA LEU A 209 -19.00 36.42 5.37
C LEU A 209 -17.61 36.37 5.99
N ALA A 210 -16.97 35.20 5.93
CA ALA A 210 -15.59 35.06 6.36
C ALA A 210 -14.64 35.29 5.17
N ASP A 211 -13.68 36.19 5.38
CA ASP A 211 -12.57 36.46 4.49
C ASP A 211 -11.30 35.93 5.18
N ASN A 212 -11.04 34.64 4.97
CA ASN A 212 -9.89 33.95 5.56
C ASN A 212 -8.55 34.42 4.98
N ASP A 213 -8.53 35.06 3.80
CA ASP A 213 -7.31 35.62 3.22
C ASP A 213 -6.88 36.90 3.96
N ASN A 214 -7.85 37.72 4.40
CA ASN A 214 -7.60 38.95 5.14
C ASN A 214 -7.89 38.83 6.65
N MET A 215 -8.26 37.65 7.13
CA MET A 215 -8.56 37.35 8.53
C MET A 215 -9.68 38.24 9.10
N ARG A 216 -10.78 38.38 8.34
CA ARG A 216 -11.95 39.21 8.69
C ARG A 216 -13.25 38.41 8.67
N LEU A 217 -14.16 38.77 9.57
CA LEU A 217 -15.55 38.33 9.55
C LEU A 217 -16.47 39.55 9.44
N TYR A 218 -17.26 39.60 8.37
CA TYR A 218 -18.22 40.67 8.12
C TYR A 218 -19.62 40.19 8.49
N CYS A 219 -20.30 40.94 9.36
CA CYS A 219 -21.69 40.72 9.73
C CYS A 219 -22.56 41.82 9.10
N TYR A 220 -23.62 41.40 8.41
CA TYR A 220 -24.61 42.28 7.79
C TYR A 220 -25.95 42.17 8.50
N ASP A 221 -26.44 43.29 9.03
CA ASP A 221 -27.79 43.37 9.60
C ASP A 221 -28.84 43.82 8.57
N GLU A 222 -30.12 43.73 8.95
CA GLU A 222 -31.27 44.15 8.12
C GLU A 222 -31.21 45.63 7.69
N ASN A 223 -30.43 46.46 8.39
CA ASN A 223 -30.25 47.89 8.10
C ASN A 223 -29.05 48.18 7.19
N LYS A 224 -28.37 47.14 6.66
CA LYS A 224 -27.15 47.24 5.84
C LYS A 224 -25.95 47.82 6.59
N THR A 225 -25.94 47.75 7.92
CA THR A 225 -24.78 48.13 8.72
C THR A 225 -23.77 46.98 8.71
N VAL A 226 -22.57 47.24 8.23
CA VAL A 226 -21.48 46.25 8.24
C VAL A 226 -20.72 46.38 9.56
N LYS A 227 -20.76 45.32 10.37
CA LYS A 227 -19.81 45.16 11.49
C LYS A 227 -18.67 44.27 11.02
N GLU A 228 -17.49 44.86 10.91
CA GLU A 228 -16.24 44.14 10.62
C GLU A 228 -15.61 43.67 11.93
N THR A 229 -15.23 42.40 12.00
CA THR A 229 -14.55 41.79 13.15
C THR A 229 -13.23 41.18 12.69
N GLU A 230 -12.13 41.56 13.35
CA GLU A 230 -10.85 40.87 13.19
C GLU A 230 -10.95 39.48 13.78
N VAL A 231 -10.63 38.46 12.98
CA VAL A 231 -10.52 37.09 13.47
C VAL A 231 -9.04 36.71 13.54
N PRO A 232 -8.56 36.17 14.66
CA PRO A 232 -7.16 35.77 14.83
C PRO A 232 -6.82 34.48 14.08
N GLY A 233 -7.66 34.03 13.15
CA GLY A 233 -7.68 32.66 12.66
C GLY A 233 -8.56 32.43 11.42
N MET A 234 -8.48 31.23 10.84
CA MET A 234 -9.38 30.80 9.76
C MET A 234 -10.75 30.43 10.33
N VAL A 235 -11.82 30.90 9.71
CA VAL A 235 -13.21 30.60 10.08
C VAL A 235 -13.74 29.49 9.18
N TYR A 236 -14.28 28.43 9.79
CA TYR A 236 -14.95 27.32 9.11
C TYR A 236 -16.47 27.34 9.26
N GLY A 237 -16.98 28.04 10.27
CA GLY A 237 -18.41 28.29 10.43
C GLY A 237 -18.78 29.11 11.65
N ILE A 238 -20.09 29.26 11.85
CA ILE A 238 -20.66 29.95 13.00
C ILE A 238 -21.52 29.00 13.83
N LEU A 239 -21.71 29.35 15.09
CA LEU A 239 -22.52 28.63 16.06
C LEU A 239 -23.38 29.62 16.83
N GLN A 240 -24.61 29.21 17.17
CA GLN A 240 -25.51 30.00 18.00
C GLN A 240 -26.49 29.09 18.74
N LYS A 241 -26.51 29.22 20.06
CA LYS A 241 -27.35 28.40 20.94
C LYS A 241 -28.85 28.60 20.65
N LYS A 242 -29.29 29.86 20.61
CA LYS A 242 -30.67 30.25 20.30
C LYS A 242 -30.70 31.68 19.78
N GLU A 243 -31.83 32.05 19.17
CA GLU A 243 -32.08 33.42 18.71
C GLU A 243 -31.91 34.44 19.86
N GLY A 244 -31.23 35.54 19.59
CA GLY A 244 -30.93 36.61 20.54
C GLY A 244 -29.67 36.39 21.38
N GLU A 245 -29.02 35.23 21.32
CA GLU A 245 -27.73 34.98 21.97
C GLU A 245 -26.52 35.32 21.07
N ASP A 246 -25.35 35.46 21.70
CA ASP A 246 -24.09 35.75 21.02
C ASP A 246 -23.78 34.69 19.94
N VAL A 247 -23.50 35.14 18.72
CA VAL A 247 -22.95 34.30 17.66
C VAL A 247 -21.46 34.05 17.94
N CYS A 248 -21.06 32.79 17.80
CA CYS A 248 -19.67 32.34 17.88
C CYS A 248 -19.21 31.91 16.48
N TRP A 249 -17.91 31.99 16.21
CA TRP A 249 -17.29 31.36 15.06
C TRP A 249 -16.39 30.21 15.52
N TYR A 250 -16.27 29.18 14.69
CA TYR A 250 -15.32 28.09 14.88
C TYR A 250 -14.36 27.98 13.69
N GLY A 251 -13.17 27.45 13.95
CA GLY A 251 -12.14 27.21 12.93
C GLY A 251 -10.76 27.07 13.56
N LEU A 252 -9.73 27.59 12.92
CA LEU A 252 -8.36 27.53 13.43
C LEU A 252 -7.91 28.89 13.93
N ASP A 253 -7.13 28.96 15.00
CA ASP A 253 -6.41 30.17 15.37
C ASP A 253 -5.11 30.36 14.54
N ALA A 254 -4.35 31.42 14.84
CA ALA A 254 -3.10 31.74 14.16
C ALA A 254 -2.01 30.66 14.32
N GLU A 255 -2.11 29.82 15.34
CA GLU A 255 -1.20 28.70 15.62
C GLU A 255 -1.71 27.39 14.98
N LYS A 256 -2.80 27.47 14.20
CA LYS A 256 -3.48 26.33 13.56
C LYS A 256 -4.15 25.37 14.55
N ASN A 257 -4.51 25.83 15.74
CA ASN A 257 -5.27 25.04 16.71
C ASN A 257 -6.78 25.24 16.53
N PRO A 258 -7.61 24.18 16.66
CA PRO A 258 -9.05 24.31 16.71
C PRO A 258 -9.52 25.25 17.83
N VAL A 259 -10.45 26.15 17.53
CA VAL A 259 -10.98 27.12 18.50
C VAL A 259 -12.42 27.50 18.21
N VAL A 260 -13.14 27.90 19.27
CA VAL A 260 -14.44 28.58 19.16
C VAL A 260 -14.37 29.91 19.90
N LYS A 261 -14.71 31.03 19.25
CA LYS A 261 -14.70 32.36 19.87
C LYS A 261 -15.96 33.16 19.57
N LYS A 262 -16.35 34.03 20.49
CA LYS A 262 -17.47 34.96 20.30
C LYS A 262 -17.15 36.01 19.25
N VAL A 263 -18.13 36.30 18.39
CA VAL A 263 -18.02 37.41 17.41
C VAL A 263 -18.14 38.77 18.10
N SER A 264 -18.86 38.87 19.21
CA SER A 264 -19.14 40.14 19.88
C SER A 264 -17.92 40.76 20.57
N ASP A 265 -17.15 39.97 21.32
CA ASP A 265 -16.01 40.43 22.13
C ASP A 265 -14.71 39.61 21.96
N GLY A 266 -14.69 38.60 21.09
CA GLY A 266 -13.52 37.78 20.80
C GLY A 266 -13.12 36.79 21.90
N LYS A 267 -13.91 36.67 22.99
CA LYS A 267 -13.60 35.70 24.06
C LYS A 267 -13.70 34.27 23.57
N THR A 268 -12.76 33.44 24.00
CA THR A 268 -12.77 32.00 23.77
C THR A 268 -13.94 31.34 24.50
N VAL A 269 -14.68 30.51 23.77
CA VAL A 269 -15.80 29.70 24.27
C VAL A 269 -15.35 28.26 24.48
N ALA A 270 -14.51 27.75 23.58
CA ALA A 270 -13.89 26.43 23.70
C ALA A 270 -12.38 26.53 23.53
N GLU A 271 -11.64 26.00 24.49
CA GLU A 271 -10.18 25.92 24.54
C GLU A 271 -9.74 24.48 24.83
N ASN A 272 -8.43 24.19 24.70
CA ASN A 272 -7.87 22.84 24.90
C ASN A 272 -8.46 21.76 23.99
N LEU A 273 -8.76 22.12 22.74
CA LEU A 273 -9.36 21.25 21.73
C LEU A 273 -8.35 20.26 21.10
N LYS A 274 -7.46 19.69 21.92
CA LYS A 274 -6.40 18.78 21.47
C LYS A 274 -7.00 17.47 20.95
N GLY A 275 -6.45 16.98 19.84
CA GLY A 275 -6.86 15.73 19.20
C GLY A 275 -7.88 15.90 18.08
N ILE A 276 -8.51 17.07 17.95
CA ILE A 276 -9.32 17.41 16.78
C ILE A 276 -8.39 17.79 15.63
N GLY A 277 -8.58 17.19 14.46
CA GLY A 277 -7.82 17.52 13.26
C GLY A 277 -7.99 18.98 12.80
N THR A 278 -7.15 19.41 11.86
CA THR A 278 -7.25 20.78 11.30
C THR A 278 -8.45 20.95 10.38
N GLU A 279 -9.09 19.88 9.93
CA GLU A 279 -10.32 19.90 9.15
C GLU A 279 -11.44 19.26 9.97
N TYR A 280 -12.41 20.06 10.39
CA TYR A 280 -13.50 19.59 11.24
C TYR A 280 -14.77 20.42 11.07
N GLN A 281 -15.91 19.85 11.44
CA GLN A 281 -17.19 20.53 11.57
C GLN A 281 -17.58 20.66 13.04
N ALA A 282 -18.38 21.68 13.37
CA ALA A 282 -18.91 21.87 14.71
C ALA A 282 -20.39 22.22 14.70
N VAL A 283 -21.13 21.80 15.72
CA VAL A 283 -22.51 22.21 15.97
C VAL A 283 -22.73 22.46 17.46
N MET A 284 -23.60 23.43 17.80
CA MET A 284 -23.93 23.77 19.17
C MET A 284 -25.36 23.35 19.47
N ALA A 285 -25.53 22.52 20.50
CA ALA A 285 -26.84 22.06 20.96
C ALA A 285 -27.55 23.14 21.82
N GLU A 286 -28.85 22.96 22.01
CA GLU A 286 -29.68 23.87 22.82
C GLU A 286 -29.28 23.93 24.29
N ASP A 287 -28.57 22.92 24.82
CA ASP A 287 -28.02 22.95 26.18
C ASP A 287 -26.74 23.81 26.27
N GLY A 288 -26.12 24.15 25.13
CA GLY A 288 -24.87 24.90 25.01
C GLY A 288 -23.63 24.02 24.85
N SER A 289 -23.77 22.70 24.84
CA SER A 289 -22.70 21.78 24.46
C SER A 289 -22.31 21.98 23.00
N ILE A 290 -21.04 21.82 22.69
CA ILE A 290 -20.53 21.90 21.31
C ILE A 290 -20.04 20.52 20.91
N TYR A 291 -20.53 20.01 19.79
CA TYR A 291 -20.03 18.80 19.17
C TYR A 291 -19.04 19.17 18.08
N PHE A 292 -17.99 18.36 17.96
CA PHE A 292 -16.97 18.48 16.92
C PHE A 292 -16.84 17.14 16.21
N ALA A 293 -16.67 17.15 14.89
CA ALA A 293 -16.42 15.94 14.11
C ALA A 293 -15.34 16.21 13.06
N ASP A 294 -14.33 15.36 12.99
CA ASP A 294 -13.45 15.23 11.84
C ASP A 294 -13.66 13.85 11.18
N THR A 295 -12.79 13.46 10.25
CA THR A 295 -12.91 12.17 9.56
C THR A 295 -12.62 10.96 10.44
N GLN A 296 -12.02 11.16 11.62
CA GLN A 296 -11.53 10.10 12.50
C GLN A 296 -12.41 9.93 13.73
N ASN A 297 -12.82 11.03 14.38
CA ASN A 297 -13.58 10.96 15.62
C ASN A 297 -14.62 12.08 15.74
N MET A 298 -15.47 11.92 16.75
CA MET A 298 -16.42 12.92 17.22
C MET A 298 -16.19 13.19 18.70
N TRP A 299 -16.32 14.46 19.09
CA TRP A 299 -16.14 14.93 20.45
C TRP A 299 -17.33 15.76 20.91
N LYS A 300 -17.57 15.75 22.22
CA LYS A 300 -18.48 16.65 22.91
C LYS A 300 -17.68 17.55 23.86
N TYR A 301 -17.90 18.85 23.77
CA TYR A 301 -17.37 19.85 24.67
C TYR A 301 -18.49 20.39 25.56
N THR A 302 -18.35 20.20 26.87
CA THR A 302 -19.30 20.67 27.87
C THR A 302 -18.50 21.18 29.08
N ASP A 303 -18.85 22.37 29.56
CA ASP A 303 -18.29 22.98 30.78
C ASP A 303 -16.75 22.96 30.88
N GLY A 304 -16.06 23.25 29.78
CA GLY A 304 -14.58 23.30 29.76
C GLY A 304 -13.90 21.97 29.47
N THR A 305 -14.65 20.88 29.30
CA THR A 305 -14.11 19.53 29.10
C THR A 305 -14.44 19.02 27.71
N LEU A 306 -13.41 18.62 26.96
CA LEU A 306 -13.56 17.90 25.69
C LEU A 306 -13.52 16.39 25.94
N GLN A 307 -14.55 15.68 25.52
CA GLN A 307 -14.64 14.22 25.61
C GLN A 307 -14.81 13.63 24.21
N LYS A 308 -14.00 12.63 23.85
CA LYS A 308 -14.25 11.81 22.65
C LYS A 308 -15.50 10.96 22.89
N ILE A 309 -16.46 11.02 21.98
CA ILE A 309 -17.76 10.33 22.12
C ILE A 309 -18.02 9.29 21.02
N PHE A 310 -17.26 9.34 19.92
CA PHE A 310 -17.33 8.34 18.86
C PHE A 310 -16.01 8.28 18.09
N ALA A 311 -15.58 7.09 17.69
CA ALA A 311 -14.42 6.87 16.83
C ALA A 311 -14.90 6.22 15.53
N PHE A 312 -14.86 6.96 14.42
CA PHE A 312 -15.44 6.52 13.14
C PHE A 312 -14.75 5.25 12.65
N VAL A 313 -13.41 5.27 12.54
CA VAL A 313 -12.63 4.13 12.01
C VAL A 313 -12.84 2.85 12.84
N GLN A 314 -12.87 2.95 14.18
CA GLN A 314 -13.08 1.78 15.05
C GLN A 314 -14.49 1.17 14.93
N ASN A 315 -15.45 1.97 14.46
CA ASN A 315 -16.83 1.56 14.20
C ASN A 315 -17.10 1.34 12.71
N ASP A 316 -16.04 1.07 11.93
CA ASP A 316 -16.11 0.78 10.50
C ASP A 316 -16.58 1.96 9.62
N TYR A 317 -16.54 3.20 10.09
CA TYR A 317 -16.83 4.41 9.30
C TYR A 317 -15.53 5.01 8.76
N LEU A 318 -15.21 4.70 7.51
CA LEU A 318 -14.01 5.22 6.83
C LEU A 318 -14.35 6.49 6.05
N LEU A 319 -14.44 7.61 6.76
CA LEU A 319 -14.86 8.90 6.19
C LEU A 319 -13.74 9.54 5.36
N GLN A 320 -14.06 9.97 4.14
CA GLN A 320 -13.18 10.79 3.32
C GLN A 320 -13.32 12.28 3.67
N LYS A 321 -14.53 12.73 4.07
CA LYS A 321 -14.82 14.13 4.39
C LYS A 321 -16.08 14.27 5.25
N VAL A 322 -16.10 15.25 6.14
CA VAL A 322 -17.32 15.70 6.83
C VAL A 322 -17.77 17.03 6.23
N TRP A 323 -18.88 17.01 5.50
CA TRP A 323 -19.42 18.16 4.78
C TRP A 323 -20.19 19.11 5.70
N SER A 324 -21.06 18.58 6.54
CA SER A 324 -21.88 19.36 7.46
C SER A 324 -22.34 18.51 8.64
N MET A 325 -22.69 19.15 9.75
CA MET A 325 -23.23 18.50 10.94
C MET A 325 -24.41 19.32 11.51
N GLU A 326 -25.36 18.65 12.16
CA GLU A 326 -26.49 19.25 12.88
C GLU A 326 -26.77 18.50 14.19
N CYS A 327 -27.38 19.18 15.16
CA CYS A 327 -27.93 18.57 16.37
C CYS A 327 -29.44 18.81 16.39
N THR A 328 -30.21 17.75 16.22
CA THR A 328 -31.67 17.82 16.17
C THR A 328 -32.27 18.27 17.51
N GLU A 329 -33.53 18.69 17.52
CA GLU A 329 -34.29 18.99 18.75
C GLU A 329 -34.32 17.81 19.75
N GLN A 330 -34.15 16.57 19.28
CA GLN A 330 -34.14 15.36 20.10
C GLN A 330 -32.74 15.06 20.69
N GLY A 331 -31.71 15.80 20.27
CA GLY A 331 -30.32 15.61 20.67
C GLY A 331 -29.54 14.61 19.83
N ASP A 332 -30.15 14.08 18.76
CA ASP A 332 -29.46 13.24 17.77
C ASP A 332 -28.56 14.10 16.87
N LEU A 333 -27.45 13.53 16.41
CA LEU A 333 -26.50 14.20 15.53
C LEU A 333 -26.68 13.70 14.09
N GLU A 334 -26.92 14.62 13.17
CA GLU A 334 -26.94 14.32 11.73
C GLU A 334 -25.65 14.83 11.07
N LEU A 335 -24.93 13.95 10.36
CA LEU A 335 -23.74 14.31 9.60
C LEU A 335 -23.97 14.02 8.11
N LEU A 336 -23.53 14.94 7.25
CA LEU A 336 -23.34 14.67 5.84
C LEU A 336 -21.86 14.40 5.61
N VAL A 337 -21.53 13.23 5.07
CA VAL A 337 -20.15 12.79 4.89
C VAL A 337 -19.92 12.32 3.45
N LYS A 338 -18.66 12.34 3.02
CA LYS A 338 -18.20 11.59 1.86
C LYS A 338 -17.61 10.28 2.36
N MET A 339 -18.17 9.15 1.95
CA MET A 339 -17.76 7.80 2.35
C MET A 339 -18.11 6.84 1.22
N ASP A 340 -17.27 5.83 0.97
CA ASP A 340 -17.49 4.84 -0.09
C ASP A 340 -17.70 5.45 -1.49
N SER A 341 -17.03 6.58 -1.78
CA SER A 341 -17.18 7.37 -3.02
C SER A 341 -18.60 7.93 -3.26
N GLU A 342 -19.44 7.92 -2.23
CA GLU A 342 -20.82 8.42 -2.23
C GLU A 342 -20.99 9.58 -1.22
N LEU A 343 -22.09 10.30 -1.36
CA LEU A 343 -22.56 11.21 -0.32
C LEU A 343 -23.47 10.41 0.63
N VAL A 344 -23.20 10.46 1.93
CA VAL A 344 -23.92 9.65 2.92
C VAL A 344 -24.39 10.55 4.06
N ALA A 345 -25.66 10.41 4.45
CA ALA A 345 -26.19 10.99 5.67
C ALA A 345 -26.10 9.95 6.79
N LEU A 346 -25.47 10.32 7.89
CA LEU A 346 -25.38 9.54 9.12
C LEU A 346 -26.27 10.18 10.17
N THR A 347 -27.25 9.44 10.70
CA THR A 347 -28.06 9.87 11.84
C THR A 347 -27.64 9.08 13.06
N MET A 348 -27.08 9.75 14.06
CA MET A 348 -26.50 9.11 15.24
C MET A 348 -27.44 9.25 16.43
N HIS A 349 -28.05 8.14 16.84
CA HIS A 349 -28.91 8.07 18.01
C HIS A 349 -28.13 7.56 19.21
N ARG A 350 -28.18 8.30 20.31
CA ARG A 350 -27.51 7.88 21.54
C ARG A 350 -28.24 6.69 22.17
N GLU A 351 -27.49 5.67 22.54
CA GLU A 351 -28.00 4.42 23.11
C GLU A 351 -27.32 4.07 24.44
N ASP A 352 -28.00 3.26 25.26
CA ASP A 352 -27.42 2.71 26.50
C ASP A 352 -26.51 1.50 26.22
N SER A 353 -26.74 0.79 25.12
CA SER A 353 -25.92 -0.36 24.68
C SER A 353 -26.21 -0.71 23.22
N LEU A 354 -25.25 -1.35 22.54
CA LEU A 354 -25.43 -1.87 21.19
C LEU A 354 -25.71 -3.38 21.18
N PRO A 355 -26.49 -3.89 20.20
CA PRO A 355 -26.71 -5.32 20.04
C PRO A 355 -25.39 -6.05 19.74
N ARG A 356 -25.23 -7.25 20.32
CA ARG A 356 -24.07 -8.10 20.08
C ARG A 356 -24.17 -8.77 18.71
N LYS A 357 -23.10 -8.70 17.93
CA LYS A 357 -22.93 -9.42 16.66
C LYS A 357 -22.01 -10.63 16.88
N LYS A 358 -22.18 -11.68 16.09
CA LYS A 358 -21.29 -12.84 16.03
C LYS A 358 -20.11 -12.52 15.12
N GLU A 359 -18.92 -12.85 15.58
CA GLU A 359 -17.68 -12.64 14.83
C GLU A 359 -17.51 -13.70 13.74
N ILE A 360 -17.03 -13.28 12.58
CA ILE A 360 -16.53 -14.13 11.51
C ILE A 360 -15.07 -13.71 11.29
N VAL A 361 -14.14 -14.67 11.29
CA VAL A 361 -12.72 -14.39 11.11
C VAL A 361 -12.30 -14.71 9.67
N LEU A 362 -11.84 -13.69 8.95
CA LEU A 362 -11.15 -13.83 7.67
C LEU A 362 -9.63 -13.78 7.90
N ALA A 363 -8.89 -14.79 7.45
CA ALA A 363 -7.43 -14.74 7.43
C ALA A 363 -6.88 -14.53 6.03
N ASP A 364 -5.84 -13.71 5.95
CA ASP A 364 -5.11 -13.40 4.72
C ASP A 364 -3.65 -13.09 5.07
N ASP A 365 -2.79 -13.11 4.08
CA ASP A 365 -1.38 -12.78 4.20
C ASP A 365 -1.15 -11.28 4.30
N THR A 366 -1.94 -10.49 3.57
CA THR A 366 -1.94 -9.02 3.64
C THR A 366 -3.37 -8.50 3.57
N MET A 367 -3.58 -7.22 3.90
CA MET A 367 -4.91 -6.63 3.76
C MET A 367 -4.93 -5.43 2.81
N SER A 368 -5.65 -5.61 1.69
CA SER A 368 -5.91 -4.55 0.72
C SER A 368 -6.96 -3.55 1.23
N LEU A 369 -6.82 -2.27 0.86
CA LEU A 369 -7.81 -1.24 1.22
C LEU A 369 -9.22 -1.52 0.65
N PRO A 370 -9.39 -1.99 -0.60
CA PRO A 370 -10.70 -2.38 -1.10
C PRO A 370 -11.39 -3.42 -0.20
N MET A 371 -10.65 -4.41 0.29
CA MET A 371 -11.16 -5.41 1.24
C MET A 371 -11.52 -4.77 2.58
N LYS A 372 -10.68 -3.87 3.14
CA LYS A 372 -11.00 -3.11 4.37
C LYS A 372 -12.33 -2.37 4.24
N LYS A 373 -12.54 -1.63 3.15
CA LYS A 373 -13.77 -0.87 2.90
C LYS A 373 -14.99 -1.79 2.75
N LEU A 374 -14.81 -2.94 2.10
CA LEU A 374 -15.87 -3.94 1.94
C LEU A 374 -16.30 -4.57 3.26
N ILE A 375 -15.34 -5.01 4.08
CA ILE A 375 -15.58 -5.53 5.44
C ILE A 375 -16.30 -4.49 6.28
N ALA A 376 -15.80 -3.25 6.26
CA ALA A 376 -16.40 -2.16 7.00
C ALA A 376 -17.88 -1.95 6.61
N ARG A 377 -18.21 -1.94 5.31
CA ARG A 377 -19.61 -1.83 4.85
C ARG A 377 -20.47 -3.00 5.30
N PHE A 378 -19.98 -4.23 5.20
CA PHE A 378 -20.72 -5.40 5.67
C PHE A 378 -21.02 -5.30 7.17
N ASN A 379 -20.01 -4.93 7.96
CA ASN A 379 -20.13 -4.81 9.41
C ASN A 379 -21.16 -3.77 9.83
N ARG A 380 -21.29 -2.67 9.10
CA ARG A 380 -22.32 -1.64 9.37
C ARG A 380 -23.73 -2.12 8.99
N GLN A 381 -23.87 -2.80 7.86
CA GLN A 381 -25.19 -3.21 7.32
C GLN A 381 -25.74 -4.50 7.95
N ASN A 382 -24.87 -5.44 8.34
CA ASN A 382 -25.29 -6.71 8.90
C ASN A 382 -25.66 -6.57 10.39
N LYS A 383 -26.83 -7.08 10.77
CA LYS A 383 -27.36 -6.95 12.13
C LYS A 383 -26.95 -8.09 13.05
N GLU A 384 -26.51 -9.21 12.50
CA GLU A 384 -26.21 -10.43 13.27
C GLU A 384 -24.72 -10.77 13.27
N TYR A 385 -24.01 -10.48 12.19
CA TYR A 385 -22.61 -10.85 12.00
C TYR A 385 -21.72 -9.64 11.75
N TYR A 386 -20.44 -9.77 12.10
CA TYR A 386 -19.40 -8.85 11.67
C TYR A 386 -18.13 -9.66 11.34
N VAL A 387 -17.39 -9.18 10.36
CA VAL A 387 -16.12 -9.76 9.93
C VAL A 387 -14.98 -9.02 10.61
N THR A 388 -14.07 -9.78 11.20
CA THR A 388 -12.74 -9.34 11.60
C THR A 388 -11.69 -9.99 10.71
N TYR A 389 -10.53 -9.37 10.66
CA TYR A 389 -9.44 -9.85 9.84
C TYR A 389 -8.24 -10.26 10.69
N ARG A 390 -7.54 -11.30 10.25
CA ARG A 390 -6.31 -11.81 10.86
C ARG A 390 -5.22 -11.85 9.77
N VAL A 391 -4.19 -11.03 9.96
CA VAL A 391 -2.95 -11.00 9.17
C VAL A 391 -1.77 -11.42 10.05
N PRO A 392 -0.59 -11.72 9.47
CA PRO A 392 0.63 -11.87 10.25
C PRO A 392 0.84 -10.67 11.20
N GLU A 393 1.29 -10.95 12.42
CA GLU A 393 1.69 -9.90 13.37
C GLU A 393 2.92 -9.14 12.84
N GLU A 394 3.16 -7.93 13.33
CA GLU A 394 4.33 -7.14 12.92
C GLU A 394 5.62 -7.92 13.21
N GLY A 395 6.45 -8.13 12.18
CA GLY A 395 7.66 -8.96 12.27
C GLY A 395 7.43 -10.48 12.24
N GLN A 396 6.18 -10.95 12.15
CA GLN A 396 5.87 -12.36 11.91
C GLN A 396 6.04 -12.68 10.42
N GLU A 397 6.84 -13.70 10.14
CA GLU A 397 6.97 -14.23 8.78
C GLU A 397 5.64 -14.80 8.28
N SER A 398 5.28 -14.43 7.07
CA SER A 398 4.10 -14.88 6.34
C SER A 398 3.96 -16.42 6.30
N ALA A 399 5.08 -17.13 6.16
CA ALA A 399 5.11 -18.60 6.17
C ALA A 399 4.75 -19.19 7.54
N ASP A 400 5.19 -18.59 8.64
CA ASP A 400 4.89 -19.05 10.00
C ASP A 400 3.41 -18.81 10.33
N PHE A 401 2.87 -17.67 9.90
CA PHE A 401 1.44 -17.38 9.99
C PHE A 401 0.60 -18.43 9.24
N ARG A 402 0.95 -18.73 7.99
CA ARG A 402 0.33 -19.82 7.21
C ARG A 402 0.41 -21.17 7.91
N GLN A 403 1.57 -21.52 8.46
CA GLN A 403 1.75 -22.79 9.17
C GLN A 403 0.85 -22.88 10.41
N ALA A 404 0.73 -21.79 11.18
CA ALA A 404 -0.16 -21.72 12.33
C ALA A 404 -1.63 -21.91 11.92
N VAL A 405 -2.08 -21.22 10.87
CA VAL A 405 -3.43 -21.39 10.32
C VAL A 405 -3.66 -22.83 9.85
N ASN A 406 -2.70 -23.45 9.16
CA ASN A 406 -2.80 -24.84 8.69
C ASN A 406 -2.89 -25.85 9.83
N LEU A 407 -2.14 -25.62 10.92
CA LEU A 407 -2.24 -26.45 12.12
C LEU A 407 -3.63 -26.30 12.78
N GLU A 408 -4.18 -25.09 12.83
CA GLU A 408 -5.54 -24.86 13.34
C GLU A 408 -6.60 -25.60 12.49
N LEU A 409 -6.52 -25.49 11.16
CA LEU A 409 -7.41 -26.17 10.21
C LEU A 409 -7.34 -27.70 10.37
N SER A 410 -6.14 -28.26 10.49
CA SER A 410 -5.95 -29.71 10.70
C SER A 410 -6.61 -30.26 11.98
N ASN A 411 -6.82 -29.39 12.96
CA ASN A 411 -7.48 -29.71 14.22
C ASN A 411 -8.99 -29.38 14.20
N GLY A 412 -9.56 -29.05 13.03
CA GLY A 412 -10.96 -28.66 12.88
C GLY A 412 -11.28 -27.30 13.53
N LYS A 413 -10.29 -26.40 13.60
CA LYS A 413 -10.41 -25.04 14.11
C LYS A 413 -9.99 -24.04 13.02
N GLY A 414 -9.64 -22.82 13.43
CA GLY A 414 -9.07 -21.80 12.56
C GLY A 414 -10.04 -20.70 12.18
N PRO A 415 -9.60 -19.78 11.30
CA PRO A 415 -10.43 -18.75 10.71
C PRO A 415 -11.67 -19.35 10.01
N ASP A 416 -12.75 -18.57 9.94
CA ASP A 416 -13.98 -18.96 9.25
C ASP A 416 -13.82 -18.88 7.72
N MET A 417 -12.97 -17.97 7.25
CA MET A 417 -12.65 -17.74 5.84
C MET A 417 -11.15 -17.56 5.63
N LEU A 418 -10.68 -17.91 4.43
CA LEU A 418 -9.28 -17.81 4.00
C LEU A 418 -9.23 -17.10 2.64
N SER A 419 -8.22 -16.27 2.39
CA SER A 419 -7.97 -15.68 1.07
C SER A 419 -7.17 -16.62 0.16
N SER A 420 -7.22 -16.38 -1.15
CA SER A 420 -6.31 -16.97 -2.14
C SER A 420 -4.84 -16.65 -1.85
N GLY A 421 -4.52 -15.47 -1.31
CA GLY A 421 -3.15 -15.10 -0.93
C GLY A 421 -2.56 -15.97 0.20
N LEU A 422 -3.41 -16.59 1.02
CA LEU A 422 -2.97 -17.45 2.12
C LEU A 422 -2.85 -18.93 1.73
N ILE A 423 -3.53 -19.36 0.66
CA ILE A 423 -3.59 -20.76 0.22
C ILE A 423 -2.66 -20.98 -0.96
N LEU A 424 -1.60 -21.77 -0.76
CA LEU A 424 -0.62 -22.07 -1.81
C LEU A 424 -1.11 -23.12 -2.83
N SER A 425 -1.87 -24.11 -2.38
CA SER A 425 -2.51 -25.10 -3.25
C SER A 425 -3.93 -25.40 -2.73
N PRO A 426 -4.96 -24.82 -3.35
CA PRO A 426 -6.35 -25.08 -2.98
C PRO A 426 -6.74 -26.56 -3.06
N GLU A 427 -6.16 -27.33 -3.98
CA GLU A 427 -6.39 -28.76 -4.17
C GLU A 427 -6.06 -29.54 -2.90
N ASP A 428 -4.88 -29.32 -2.32
CA ASP A 428 -4.44 -29.95 -1.07
C ASP A 428 -5.43 -29.73 0.07
N TYR A 429 -6.02 -28.53 0.15
CA TYR A 429 -6.94 -28.17 1.22
C TYR A 429 -8.31 -28.84 1.01
N VAL A 430 -8.74 -29.00 -0.24
CA VAL A 430 -9.93 -29.77 -0.59
C VAL A 430 -9.75 -31.25 -0.28
N GLU A 431 -8.61 -31.85 -0.65
CA GLU A 431 -8.29 -33.24 -0.36
C GLU A 431 -8.27 -33.53 1.15
N LYS A 432 -7.72 -32.60 1.94
CA LYS A 432 -7.72 -32.65 3.41
C LYS A 432 -9.09 -32.34 4.04
N GLY A 433 -10.06 -31.90 3.24
CA GLY A 433 -11.42 -31.57 3.70
C GLY A 433 -11.53 -30.27 4.49
N TYR A 434 -10.58 -29.34 4.31
CA TYR A 434 -10.55 -28.06 5.02
C TYR A 434 -11.51 -27.03 4.42
N LEU A 435 -11.87 -27.16 3.15
CA LEU A 435 -12.70 -26.20 2.43
C LEU A 435 -14.09 -26.75 2.13
N ALA A 436 -15.11 -25.92 2.26
CA ALA A 436 -16.47 -26.24 1.86
C ALA A 436 -16.77 -25.73 0.44
N SER A 437 -17.57 -26.48 -0.32
CA SER A 437 -18.13 -25.99 -1.59
C SER A 437 -18.96 -24.72 -1.36
N VAL A 438 -18.82 -23.80 -2.30
CA VAL A 438 -19.54 -22.51 -2.35
C VAL A 438 -20.44 -22.39 -3.57
N ASP A 439 -20.64 -23.48 -4.33
CA ASP A 439 -21.47 -23.52 -5.55
C ASP A 439 -22.87 -22.92 -5.33
N ALA A 440 -23.48 -23.23 -4.18
CA ALA A 440 -24.82 -22.77 -3.82
C ALA A 440 -24.92 -21.25 -3.59
N LEU A 441 -23.80 -20.53 -3.54
CA LEU A 441 -23.76 -19.08 -3.41
C LEU A 441 -23.89 -18.38 -4.77
N ILE A 442 -23.51 -19.05 -5.86
CA ILE A 442 -23.61 -18.51 -7.22
C ILE A 442 -25.04 -18.65 -7.72
N ALA A 443 -25.75 -17.52 -7.84
CA ALA A 443 -27.12 -17.49 -8.32
C ALA A 443 -27.21 -17.52 -9.86
N ASP A 444 -26.29 -16.81 -10.53
CA ASP A 444 -26.24 -16.67 -11.98
C ASP A 444 -24.77 -16.72 -12.45
N PRO A 445 -24.26 -17.90 -12.85
CA PRO A 445 -22.90 -18.05 -13.35
C PRO A 445 -22.62 -17.21 -14.60
N GLU A 446 -23.63 -16.88 -15.42
CA GLU A 446 -23.45 -16.11 -16.67
C GLU A 446 -23.07 -14.64 -16.42
N GLN A 447 -23.21 -14.15 -15.18
CA GLN A 447 -22.72 -12.82 -14.81
C GLN A 447 -21.19 -12.72 -14.78
N PHE A 448 -20.51 -13.85 -14.58
CA PHE A 448 -19.06 -13.89 -14.46
C PHE A 448 -18.40 -13.88 -15.85
N GLY A 449 -17.14 -13.45 -15.93
CA GLY A 449 -16.33 -13.62 -17.14
C GLY A 449 -16.01 -15.09 -17.41
N SER A 450 -15.63 -15.40 -18.65
CA SER A 450 -15.07 -16.72 -18.99
C SER A 450 -13.82 -16.99 -18.15
N GLY A 451 -13.66 -18.22 -17.70
CA GLY A 451 -12.54 -18.65 -16.86
C GLY A 451 -12.60 -18.18 -15.40
N VAL A 452 -13.35 -17.12 -15.07
CA VAL A 452 -13.36 -16.53 -13.70
C VAL A 452 -13.83 -17.50 -12.63
N LEU A 453 -14.94 -18.22 -12.86
CA LEU A 453 -15.38 -19.25 -11.91
C LEU A 453 -14.55 -20.53 -12.02
N GLU A 454 -14.08 -20.86 -13.24
CA GLU A 454 -13.30 -22.07 -13.48
C GLU A 454 -11.95 -22.03 -12.76
N ASP A 455 -11.33 -20.85 -12.64
CA ASP A 455 -10.09 -20.60 -11.89
C ASP A 455 -10.18 -20.97 -10.41
N GLN A 456 -11.40 -21.07 -9.87
CA GLN A 456 -11.66 -21.39 -8.46
C GLN A 456 -12.35 -22.74 -8.25
N LYS A 457 -12.44 -23.54 -9.32
CA LYS A 457 -12.97 -24.91 -9.27
C LYS A 457 -11.84 -25.91 -9.10
N ILE A 458 -12.13 -26.93 -8.30
CA ILE A 458 -11.30 -28.14 -8.20
C ILE A 458 -12.17 -29.30 -8.67
N GLY A 459 -11.82 -29.85 -9.84
CA GLY A 459 -12.73 -30.68 -10.60
C GLY A 459 -13.95 -29.87 -11.07
N ASP A 460 -15.16 -30.38 -10.80
CA ASP A 460 -16.41 -29.71 -11.20
C ASP A 460 -17.03 -28.84 -10.07
N THR A 461 -16.35 -28.69 -8.94
CA THR A 461 -16.91 -28.06 -7.71
C THR A 461 -16.20 -26.74 -7.41
N LEU A 462 -16.96 -25.67 -7.16
CA LEU A 462 -16.42 -24.36 -6.80
C LEU A 462 -16.12 -24.30 -5.29
N TYR A 463 -14.88 -23.95 -4.93
CA TYR A 463 -14.45 -23.82 -3.54
C TYR A 463 -14.10 -22.38 -3.14
N GLY A 464 -13.67 -21.55 -4.09
CA GLY A 464 -13.43 -20.11 -3.87
C GLY A 464 -14.55 -19.25 -4.46
N ILE A 465 -14.92 -18.18 -3.77
CA ILE A 465 -15.76 -17.11 -4.34
C ILE A 465 -14.83 -16.01 -4.87
N PRO A 466 -14.65 -15.90 -6.22
CA PRO A 466 -13.83 -14.86 -6.79
C PRO A 466 -14.54 -13.51 -6.64
N TYR A 467 -13.78 -12.47 -6.30
CA TYR A 467 -14.31 -11.12 -6.11
C TYR A 467 -13.59 -10.06 -6.93
N GLN A 468 -12.41 -10.37 -7.45
CA GLN A 468 -11.72 -9.58 -8.47
C GLN A 468 -10.91 -10.51 -9.39
N CYS A 469 -10.58 -10.02 -10.58
CA CYS A 469 -9.78 -10.74 -11.54
C CYS A 469 -8.76 -9.85 -12.26
N SER A 470 -7.68 -10.47 -12.74
CA SER A 470 -6.68 -9.88 -13.62
C SER A 470 -6.41 -10.79 -14.79
N PHE A 471 -5.89 -10.23 -15.89
CA PHE A 471 -5.58 -11.01 -17.08
C PHE A 471 -4.07 -11.10 -17.30
N PHE A 472 -3.61 -12.13 -17.98
CA PHE A 472 -2.23 -12.27 -18.45
C PHE A 472 -2.25 -12.70 -19.91
N LEU A 473 -1.61 -11.90 -20.78
CA LEU A 473 -1.67 -12.10 -22.22
C LEU A 473 -0.49 -11.45 -22.94
N ALA A 474 -0.23 -11.92 -24.17
CA ALA A 474 0.63 -11.27 -25.14
C ALA A 474 -0.17 -10.46 -26.17
N ALA A 475 0.38 -9.30 -26.54
CA ALA A 475 -0.09 -8.43 -27.60
C ALA A 475 0.93 -8.36 -28.74
N TYR A 476 0.43 -8.12 -29.95
CA TYR A 476 1.22 -8.06 -31.18
C TYR A 476 0.79 -6.88 -32.06
N SER A 477 1.63 -6.47 -33.00
CA SER A 477 1.22 -5.53 -34.05
C SER A 477 0.12 -6.14 -34.93
N THR A 478 -0.98 -5.42 -35.12
CA THR A 478 -2.07 -5.83 -36.03
C THR A 478 -1.58 -6.03 -37.48
N GLY A 479 -0.47 -5.41 -37.87
CA GLY A 479 0.16 -5.63 -39.19
C GLY A 479 0.69 -7.05 -39.39
N GLU A 480 1.12 -7.71 -38.31
CA GLU A 480 1.65 -9.09 -38.33
C GLU A 480 0.51 -10.11 -38.19
N THR A 481 -0.46 -9.83 -37.32
CA THR A 481 -1.53 -10.77 -36.97
C THR A 481 -2.79 -10.64 -37.84
N GLY A 482 -3.06 -9.49 -38.45
CA GLY A 482 -4.31 -9.23 -39.16
C GLY A 482 -5.54 -9.34 -38.24
N ASP A 483 -6.65 -9.86 -38.76
CA ASP A 483 -7.92 -10.01 -38.02
C ASP A 483 -7.99 -11.28 -37.13
N ARG A 484 -6.84 -11.85 -36.76
CA ARG A 484 -6.79 -13.06 -35.93
C ARG A 484 -7.29 -12.75 -34.52
N THR A 485 -7.88 -13.76 -33.88
CA THR A 485 -8.32 -13.73 -32.47
C THR A 485 -7.62 -14.78 -31.61
N ALA A 486 -6.74 -15.56 -32.24
CA ALA A 486 -5.96 -16.67 -31.68
C ALA A 486 -4.76 -16.95 -32.59
N ILE A 487 -3.72 -17.56 -32.04
CA ILE A 487 -2.53 -17.97 -32.79
C ILE A 487 -1.97 -19.28 -32.23
N THR A 488 -1.61 -20.22 -33.10
CA THR A 488 -0.94 -21.46 -32.69
C THR A 488 0.58 -21.26 -32.60
N LEU A 489 1.28 -22.10 -31.83
CA LEU A 489 2.75 -22.02 -31.73
C LEU A 489 3.45 -22.10 -33.11
N PRO A 490 3.11 -23.02 -34.03
CA PRO A 490 3.72 -23.05 -35.36
C PRO A 490 3.49 -21.76 -36.17
N GLU A 491 2.27 -21.20 -36.12
CA GLU A 491 1.96 -19.95 -36.80
C GLU A 491 2.73 -18.77 -36.18
N PHE A 492 2.85 -18.72 -34.85
CA PHE A 492 3.62 -17.71 -34.14
C PHE A 492 5.10 -17.75 -34.55
N MET A 493 5.72 -18.93 -34.54
CA MET A 493 7.11 -19.10 -34.98
C MET A 493 7.29 -18.67 -36.43
N GLU A 494 6.37 -19.04 -37.33
CA GLU A 494 6.42 -18.63 -38.74
C GLU A 494 6.29 -17.10 -38.91
N LEU A 495 5.43 -16.43 -38.14
CA LEU A 495 5.31 -14.97 -38.20
C LEU A 495 6.59 -14.28 -37.70
N VAL A 496 7.15 -14.74 -36.57
CA VAL A 496 8.40 -14.20 -36.02
C VAL A 496 9.55 -14.37 -37.02
N GLU A 497 9.67 -15.54 -37.65
CA GLU A 497 10.73 -15.81 -38.64
C GLU A 497 10.59 -15.00 -39.93
N ASN A 498 9.37 -14.64 -40.32
CA ASN A 498 9.08 -13.81 -41.49
C ASN A 498 9.09 -12.31 -41.19
N SER A 499 9.17 -11.92 -39.92
CA SER A 499 9.27 -10.53 -39.48
C SER A 499 10.70 -10.01 -39.52
N ASP A 500 10.86 -8.71 -39.31
CA ASP A 500 12.13 -8.02 -39.07
C ASP A 500 12.44 -7.84 -37.57
N ALA A 501 11.82 -8.64 -36.69
CA ALA A 501 12.07 -8.60 -35.25
C ALA A 501 13.46 -9.15 -34.90
N ASP A 502 14.12 -8.49 -33.95
CA ASP A 502 15.40 -8.91 -33.38
C ASP A 502 15.17 -9.87 -32.20
N VAL A 503 14.11 -9.64 -31.41
CA VAL A 503 13.72 -10.43 -30.24
C VAL A 503 12.22 -10.68 -30.24
N ILE A 504 11.77 -11.66 -29.45
CA ILE A 504 10.32 -11.85 -29.23
C ILE A 504 9.79 -10.70 -28.38
N GLU A 505 10.45 -10.39 -27.27
CA GLU A 505 10.02 -9.39 -26.29
C GLU A 505 11.25 -8.74 -25.64
N GLU A 506 11.17 -7.43 -25.37
CA GLU A 506 12.24 -6.69 -24.68
C GLU A 506 12.44 -7.20 -23.25
N ASN A 507 13.70 -7.32 -22.83
CA ASN A 507 14.09 -7.84 -21.50
C ASN A 507 13.65 -9.28 -21.21
N MET A 508 13.30 -10.08 -22.24
CA MET A 508 12.89 -11.47 -22.05
C MET A 508 13.98 -12.46 -22.50
N GLY A 509 14.43 -13.28 -21.56
CA GLY A 509 15.43 -14.32 -21.80
C GLY A 509 14.86 -15.55 -22.52
N GLY A 510 15.76 -16.42 -23.01
CA GLY A 510 15.37 -17.62 -23.75
C GLY A 510 14.58 -18.65 -22.92
N VAL A 511 14.83 -18.74 -21.61
CA VAL A 511 14.05 -19.59 -20.70
C VAL A 511 12.60 -19.09 -20.61
N ASP A 512 12.41 -17.79 -20.45
CA ASP A 512 11.08 -17.18 -20.33
C ASP A 512 10.30 -17.29 -21.63
N ILE A 513 10.95 -17.16 -22.79
CA ILE A 513 10.32 -17.44 -24.09
C ILE A 513 9.76 -18.86 -24.14
N LEU A 514 10.53 -19.86 -23.69
CA LEU A 514 10.04 -21.24 -23.65
C LEU A 514 8.87 -21.42 -22.68
N VAL A 515 8.95 -20.80 -21.50
CA VAL A 515 7.92 -20.93 -20.47
C VAL A 515 6.60 -20.30 -20.91
N TYR A 516 6.63 -19.06 -21.41
CA TYR A 516 5.42 -18.30 -21.72
C TYR A 516 4.85 -18.56 -23.12
N TYR A 517 5.70 -18.72 -24.14
CA TYR A 517 5.24 -18.84 -25.53
C TYR A 517 5.19 -20.29 -26.05
N VAL A 518 5.91 -21.24 -25.42
CA VAL A 518 6.03 -22.62 -25.92
C VAL A 518 5.36 -23.64 -25.00
N LEU A 519 5.61 -23.58 -23.69
CA LEU A 519 5.24 -24.62 -22.72
C LEU A 519 4.05 -24.24 -21.83
N HIS A 520 3.50 -23.04 -21.99
CA HIS A 520 2.42 -22.52 -21.14
C HIS A 520 1.08 -23.22 -21.37
N ASP A 521 0.82 -23.68 -22.60
CA ASP A 521 -0.44 -24.33 -22.96
C ASP A 521 -0.48 -25.79 -22.49
N ASN A 522 -1.19 -26.03 -21.39
CA ASN A 522 -1.33 -27.36 -20.77
C ASN A 522 -1.94 -28.43 -21.70
N ASP A 523 -2.73 -28.03 -22.70
CA ASP A 523 -3.41 -28.92 -23.64
C ASP A 523 -2.51 -29.35 -24.83
N ASP A 524 -1.35 -28.72 -24.98
CA ASP A 524 -0.36 -29.10 -25.97
C ASP A 524 0.61 -30.19 -25.45
N ALA A 525 0.18 -31.44 -25.61
CA ALA A 525 0.97 -32.63 -25.29
C ALA A 525 2.21 -32.85 -26.20
N THR A 526 2.56 -31.91 -27.09
CA THR A 526 3.74 -32.01 -27.97
C THR A 526 5.04 -32.10 -27.17
N TYR A 527 5.13 -31.39 -26.04
CA TYR A 527 6.34 -31.31 -25.22
C TYR A 527 6.21 -32.03 -23.89
N ILE A 528 5.11 -31.80 -23.17
CA ILE A 528 4.82 -32.45 -21.90
C ILE A 528 3.36 -32.90 -21.92
N ASP A 529 3.14 -34.21 -21.88
CA ASP A 529 1.82 -34.79 -21.66
C ASP A 529 1.61 -34.92 -20.16
N TRP A 530 1.05 -33.87 -19.56
CA TRP A 530 0.75 -33.81 -18.13
C TRP A 530 -0.26 -34.88 -17.69
N LYS A 531 -1.13 -35.33 -18.60
CA LYS A 531 -2.17 -36.32 -18.31
C LYS A 531 -1.60 -37.73 -18.25
N GLU A 532 -0.76 -38.09 -19.21
CA GLU A 532 -0.08 -39.39 -19.23
C GLU A 532 1.22 -39.39 -18.41
N GLY A 533 1.64 -38.23 -17.90
CA GLY A 533 2.88 -38.00 -17.15
C GLY A 533 4.13 -38.33 -17.96
N LYS A 534 4.17 -37.89 -19.22
CA LYS A 534 5.28 -38.15 -20.14
C LYS A 534 5.89 -36.85 -20.65
N SER A 535 7.21 -36.78 -20.62
CA SER A 535 7.99 -35.70 -21.21
C SER A 535 8.50 -36.11 -22.59
N TYR A 536 8.58 -35.16 -23.53
CA TYR A 536 9.11 -35.31 -24.90
C TYR A 536 10.13 -34.21 -25.24
N LEU A 537 10.76 -33.64 -24.22
CA LEU A 537 11.71 -32.52 -24.28
C LEU A 537 13.06 -32.90 -24.91
N ASP A 538 13.34 -34.18 -25.15
CA ASP A 538 14.51 -34.63 -25.94
C ASP A 538 14.23 -34.76 -27.45
N GLY A 539 12.98 -34.47 -27.86
CA GLY A 539 12.52 -34.55 -29.24
C GLY A 539 13.19 -33.57 -30.21
N GLU A 540 12.97 -33.78 -31.51
CA GLU A 540 13.43 -32.83 -32.54
C GLU A 540 12.68 -31.50 -32.45
N GLU A 541 11.37 -31.54 -32.16
CA GLU A 541 10.53 -30.34 -32.06
C GLU A 541 10.93 -29.45 -30.88
N PHE A 542 11.30 -30.01 -29.73
CA PHE A 542 11.80 -29.20 -28.61
C PHE A 542 13.16 -28.57 -28.90
N ARG A 543 14.04 -29.28 -29.62
CA ARG A 543 15.31 -28.70 -30.05
C ARG A 543 15.13 -27.53 -31.02
N LYS A 544 14.14 -27.59 -31.91
CA LYS A 544 13.75 -26.44 -32.76
C LYS A 544 13.25 -25.28 -31.90
N ALA A 545 12.43 -25.55 -30.88
CA ALA A 545 11.97 -24.53 -29.94
C ALA A 545 13.13 -23.89 -29.14
N LEU A 546 14.11 -24.68 -28.69
CA LEU A 546 15.33 -24.18 -28.03
C LEU A 546 16.13 -23.25 -28.95
N GLU A 547 16.35 -23.65 -30.20
CA GLU A 547 17.07 -22.85 -31.17
C GLU A 547 16.32 -21.55 -31.50
N PHE A 548 15.00 -21.62 -31.63
CA PHE A 548 14.12 -20.46 -31.82
C PHE A 548 14.20 -19.50 -30.63
N ALA A 549 14.05 -20.01 -29.39
CA ALA A 549 14.14 -19.20 -28.18
C ALA A 549 15.52 -18.56 -28.04
N LYS A 550 16.60 -19.28 -28.34
CA LYS A 550 17.96 -18.72 -28.28
C LYS A 550 18.20 -17.64 -29.32
N LYS A 551 17.63 -17.79 -30.52
CA LYS A 551 17.76 -16.83 -31.63
C LYS A 551 17.09 -15.51 -31.30
N TYR A 552 15.95 -15.52 -30.61
CA TYR A 552 15.13 -14.34 -30.33
C TYR A 552 15.10 -13.93 -28.85
N ALA A 553 16.01 -14.46 -28.03
CA ALA A 553 16.20 -14.06 -26.64
C ALA A 553 16.85 -12.68 -26.55
N ASP A 554 16.37 -11.86 -25.63
CA ASP A 554 17.04 -10.62 -25.29
C ASP A 554 18.14 -10.89 -24.25
N SER A 555 19.39 -10.66 -24.65
CA SER A 555 20.60 -11.03 -23.88
C SER A 555 21.54 -9.85 -23.64
N ASP A 556 21.17 -8.64 -24.09
CA ASP A 556 21.92 -7.42 -23.86
C ASP A 556 20.98 -6.22 -23.74
N ASN A 557 21.45 -5.13 -23.13
CA ASN A 557 20.64 -3.93 -22.91
C ASN A 557 20.70 -2.99 -24.13
N THR A 558 20.47 -3.50 -25.34
CA THR A 558 20.45 -2.70 -26.57
C THR A 558 19.04 -2.51 -27.10
N ASP A 559 18.78 -1.36 -27.74
CA ASP A 559 17.48 -1.10 -28.39
C ASP A 559 17.27 -2.11 -29.52
N LYS A 560 16.31 -3.03 -29.34
CA LYS A 560 15.95 -4.09 -30.28
C LYS A 560 14.49 -3.99 -30.70
N LYS A 561 14.19 -4.45 -31.90
CA LYS A 561 12.80 -4.55 -32.35
C LYS A 561 12.17 -5.82 -31.78
N ALA A 562 11.23 -5.69 -30.85
CA ALA A 562 10.44 -6.83 -30.39
C ALA A 562 9.26 -7.15 -31.31
N PHE A 563 8.86 -8.41 -31.32
CA PHE A 563 7.68 -8.90 -32.05
C PHE A 563 6.40 -8.80 -31.22
N ALA A 564 6.50 -9.01 -29.91
CA ALA A 564 5.41 -9.13 -28.97
C ALA A 564 5.66 -8.30 -27.70
N GLN A 565 4.59 -8.07 -26.94
CA GLN A 565 4.65 -7.50 -25.60
C GLN A 565 3.64 -8.20 -24.71
N SER A 566 4.09 -8.76 -23.59
CA SER A 566 3.23 -9.41 -22.60
C SER A 566 3.06 -8.54 -21.37
N ALA A 567 1.91 -8.65 -20.70
CA ALA A 567 1.71 -8.01 -19.40
C ALA A 567 0.60 -8.67 -18.58
N GLY A 568 0.70 -8.51 -17.26
CA GLY A 568 -0.43 -8.63 -16.35
C GLY A 568 -1.32 -7.39 -16.45
N ILE A 569 -2.61 -7.58 -16.75
CA ILE A 569 -3.61 -6.54 -16.93
C ILE A 569 -4.48 -6.49 -15.67
N TYR A 570 -4.15 -5.58 -14.77
CA TYR A 570 -4.89 -5.33 -13.52
C TYR A 570 -5.86 -4.15 -13.63
N ASP A 571 -5.64 -3.26 -14.62
CA ASP A 571 -6.51 -2.12 -14.91
C ASP A 571 -6.49 -1.79 -16.42
N LEU A 572 -7.39 -0.93 -16.89
CA LEU A 572 -7.54 -0.64 -18.31
C LEU A 572 -6.35 0.11 -18.91
N PHE A 573 -5.58 0.86 -18.11
CA PHE A 573 -4.48 1.67 -18.65
C PHE A 573 -3.36 0.81 -19.27
N PHE A 574 -3.15 -0.42 -18.80
CA PHE A 574 -2.17 -1.34 -19.40
C PHE A 574 -2.47 -1.65 -20.88
N ILE A 575 -3.75 -1.57 -21.28
CA ILE A 575 -4.15 -1.73 -22.68
C ILE A 575 -3.66 -0.53 -23.50
N LYS A 576 -3.68 0.68 -22.92
CA LYS A 576 -3.11 1.87 -23.57
C LYS A 576 -1.60 1.73 -23.71
N ASP A 577 -0.91 1.21 -22.70
CA ASP A 577 0.53 0.97 -22.75
C ASP A 577 0.88 0.00 -23.89
N MET A 578 0.14 -1.10 -24.02
CA MET A 578 0.30 -2.05 -25.14
C MET A 578 0.03 -1.42 -26.50
N TYR A 579 -1.04 -0.65 -26.64
CA TYR A 579 -1.32 0.05 -27.88
C TYR A 579 -0.24 1.10 -28.19
N SER A 580 0.24 1.83 -27.18
CA SER A 580 1.31 2.82 -27.35
C SER A 580 2.61 2.18 -27.82
N TYR A 581 2.95 1.00 -27.30
CA TYR A 581 4.10 0.22 -27.75
C TYR A 581 4.02 -0.07 -29.25
N PHE A 582 2.86 -0.53 -29.73
CA PHE A 582 2.59 -0.79 -31.15
C PHE A 582 2.04 0.43 -31.93
N GLN A 583 2.39 1.65 -31.51
CA GLN A 583 2.06 2.90 -32.23
C GLN A 583 0.56 3.10 -32.53
N GLY A 584 -0.29 2.63 -31.63
CA GLY A 584 -1.75 2.71 -31.70
C GLY A 584 -2.42 1.56 -32.44
N SER A 585 -1.70 0.47 -32.78
CA SER A 585 -2.24 -0.67 -33.53
C SER A 585 -1.80 -2.02 -32.96
N ALA A 586 -2.52 -2.51 -31.95
CA ALA A 586 -2.23 -3.78 -31.29
C ALA A 586 -3.39 -4.79 -31.38
N SER A 587 -3.05 -6.08 -31.45
CA SER A 587 -3.96 -7.21 -31.33
C SER A 587 -3.67 -7.95 -30.02
N LEU A 588 -4.64 -8.03 -29.11
CA LEU A 588 -4.50 -8.63 -27.78
C LEU A 588 -5.05 -10.07 -27.78
N ILE A 589 -4.49 -10.92 -28.64
CA ILE A 589 -4.96 -12.30 -28.86
C ILE A 589 -4.36 -13.32 -27.88
N GLY A 590 -3.44 -12.89 -27.01
CA GLY A 590 -2.81 -13.74 -26.01
C GLY A 590 -1.67 -14.60 -26.55
N PHE A 591 -1.12 -15.43 -25.67
CA PHE A 591 -0.01 -16.32 -26.00
C PHE A 591 -0.40 -17.39 -27.04
N PRO A 592 0.58 -18.01 -27.71
CA PRO A 592 0.30 -19.13 -28.59
C PRO A 592 -0.40 -20.27 -27.86
N CYS A 593 -1.46 -20.79 -28.46
CA CYS A 593 -2.29 -21.84 -27.90
C CYS A 593 -2.70 -22.82 -28.99
N LYS A 594 -2.76 -24.10 -28.67
CA LYS A 594 -3.15 -25.16 -29.62
C LYS A 594 -4.61 -25.00 -30.06
N ASP A 595 -5.49 -24.69 -29.11
CA ASP A 595 -6.91 -24.48 -29.33
C ASP A 595 -7.38 -23.18 -28.64
N GLY A 596 -8.05 -22.29 -29.38
CA GLY A 596 -8.53 -21.01 -28.83
C GLY A 596 -7.43 -19.95 -28.68
N ASN A 597 -7.67 -18.95 -27.83
CA ASN A 597 -6.73 -17.87 -27.56
C ASN A 597 -5.88 -18.17 -26.31
N GLY A 598 -4.73 -17.49 -26.16
CA GLY A 598 -3.88 -17.59 -24.97
C GLY A 598 -4.05 -16.42 -24.00
N ILE A 599 -5.28 -15.99 -23.76
CA ILE A 599 -5.60 -14.98 -22.74
C ILE A 599 -5.94 -15.74 -21.46
N TYR A 600 -5.18 -15.47 -20.40
CA TYR A 600 -5.36 -16.13 -19.11
C TYR A 600 -6.00 -15.18 -18.10
N VAL A 601 -6.80 -15.72 -17.19
CA VAL A 601 -7.40 -14.99 -16.06
C VAL A 601 -6.94 -15.61 -14.76
N ARG A 602 -6.60 -14.75 -13.79
CA ARG A 602 -6.38 -15.11 -12.39
C ARG A 602 -7.40 -14.39 -11.54
N THR A 603 -7.88 -15.04 -10.49
CA THR A 603 -8.83 -14.42 -9.56
C THR A 603 -8.30 -14.40 -8.15
N ASP A 604 -8.65 -13.33 -7.43
CA ASP A 604 -8.59 -13.37 -5.97
C ASP A 604 -9.94 -13.81 -5.45
N ALA A 605 -9.89 -14.75 -4.51
CA ALA A 605 -11.06 -15.43 -3.99
C ALA A 605 -11.00 -15.59 -2.48
N LEU A 606 -12.19 -15.75 -1.89
CA LEU A 606 -12.35 -16.15 -0.51
C LEU A 606 -12.91 -17.57 -0.42
N TYR A 607 -12.31 -18.37 0.45
CA TYR A 607 -12.65 -19.75 0.70
C TYR A 607 -13.33 -19.89 2.06
N LYS A 608 -14.30 -20.81 2.15
CA LYS A 608 -15.02 -21.11 3.39
C LYS A 608 -14.38 -22.30 4.09
N ASN A 609 -13.99 -22.13 5.36
CA ASN A 609 -13.54 -23.24 6.19
C ASN A 609 -14.71 -24.23 6.42
N ALA A 610 -14.52 -25.51 6.10
CA ALA A 610 -15.52 -26.55 6.28
C ALA A 610 -15.92 -26.78 7.75
N ALA A 611 -15.04 -26.45 8.69
CA ALA A 611 -15.25 -26.62 10.13
C ALA A 611 -15.86 -25.38 10.82
N THR A 612 -16.16 -24.29 10.09
CA THR A 612 -16.71 -23.06 10.68
C THR A 612 -18.03 -23.30 11.43
N GLY A 613 -18.13 -22.74 12.65
CA GLY A 613 -19.39 -22.66 13.39
C GLY A 613 -20.31 -21.52 12.94
N ASN A 614 -19.81 -20.62 12.08
CA ASN A 614 -20.48 -19.39 11.64
C ASN A 614 -20.92 -19.47 10.16
N GLY A 615 -21.22 -20.67 9.64
CA GLY A 615 -21.46 -20.91 8.22
C GLY A 615 -22.51 -20.00 7.56
N GLU A 616 -23.62 -19.68 8.24
CA GLU A 616 -24.64 -18.75 7.73
C GLU A 616 -24.11 -17.31 7.61
N GLY A 617 -23.26 -16.90 8.55
CA GLY A 617 -22.60 -15.59 8.53
C GLY A 617 -21.59 -15.48 7.40
N VAL A 618 -20.77 -16.53 7.21
CA VAL A 618 -19.83 -16.63 6.08
C VAL A 618 -20.58 -16.54 4.76
N ASP A 619 -21.66 -17.31 4.58
CA ASP A 619 -22.47 -17.28 3.35
C ASP A 619 -23.09 -15.89 3.13
N ALA A 620 -23.51 -15.19 4.18
CA ALA A 620 -24.01 -13.82 4.08
C ALA A 620 -22.92 -12.85 3.61
N PHE A 621 -21.69 -12.97 4.11
CA PHE A 621 -20.56 -12.14 3.68
C PHE A 621 -20.14 -12.44 2.24
N LEU A 622 -20.01 -13.72 1.87
CA LEU A 622 -19.64 -14.13 0.52
C LEU A 622 -20.70 -13.71 -0.52
N ARG A 623 -21.99 -13.79 -0.19
CA ARG A 623 -23.07 -13.24 -1.05
C ARG A 623 -23.02 -11.72 -1.16
N PHE A 624 -22.64 -11.03 -0.09
CA PHE A 624 -22.47 -9.58 -0.09
C PHE A 624 -21.30 -9.17 -1.00
N LEU A 625 -20.16 -9.87 -0.91
CA LEU A 625 -18.95 -9.66 -1.70
C LEU A 625 -19.19 -9.68 -3.22
N ILE A 626 -20.04 -10.59 -3.69
CA ILE A 626 -20.42 -10.73 -5.11
C ILE A 626 -21.82 -10.16 -5.40
N SER A 627 -22.34 -9.28 -4.56
CA SER A 627 -23.58 -8.57 -4.90
C SER A 627 -23.29 -7.51 -5.95
N GLU A 628 -24.23 -7.27 -6.87
CA GLU A 628 -24.09 -6.28 -7.96
C GLU A 628 -23.63 -4.92 -7.41
N ARG A 629 -24.32 -4.41 -6.38
CA ARG A 629 -24.00 -3.12 -5.76
C ARG A 629 -22.59 -3.06 -5.18
N GLU A 630 -22.12 -4.14 -4.56
CA GLU A 630 -20.79 -4.15 -3.95
C GLU A 630 -19.68 -4.31 -4.98
N GLN A 631 -19.89 -5.12 -6.01
CA GLN A 631 -18.97 -5.22 -7.14
C GLN A 631 -18.88 -3.91 -7.91
N GLU A 632 -19.98 -3.17 -8.04
CA GLU A 632 -19.95 -1.82 -8.61
C GLU A 632 -19.13 -0.86 -7.78
N ARG A 633 -19.29 -0.84 -6.45
CA ARG A 633 -18.48 -0.01 -5.56
C ARG A 633 -17.02 -0.41 -5.60
N TYR A 634 -16.75 -1.72 -5.62
CA TYR A 634 -15.41 -2.27 -5.75
C TYR A 634 -14.73 -1.79 -7.04
N ALA A 635 -15.47 -1.80 -8.14
CA ALA A 635 -15.03 -1.33 -9.45
C ALA A 635 -14.67 0.18 -9.48
N MET A 636 -15.15 0.97 -8.52
CA MET A 636 -14.88 2.40 -8.42
C MET A 636 -13.56 2.73 -7.71
N TYR A 637 -12.88 1.77 -7.10
CA TYR A 637 -11.55 1.95 -6.51
C TYR A 637 -10.47 1.91 -7.59
N GLY A 638 -10.29 3.03 -8.27
CA GLY A 638 -9.23 3.25 -9.25
C GLY A 638 -7.98 3.88 -8.65
N ASN A 639 -6.89 3.87 -9.42
CA ASN A 639 -5.61 4.48 -9.06
C ASN A 639 -5.75 5.95 -8.63
N THR A 640 -6.57 6.73 -9.32
CA THR A 640 -6.76 8.16 -9.03
C THR A 640 -7.43 8.40 -7.68
N GLU A 641 -8.46 7.63 -7.35
CA GLU A 641 -9.15 7.71 -6.05
C GLU A 641 -8.22 7.28 -4.92
N MET A 642 -7.44 6.22 -5.12
CA MET A 642 -6.47 5.72 -4.14
C MET A 642 -5.36 6.74 -3.86
N ILE A 643 -4.81 7.38 -4.91
CA ILE A 643 -3.82 8.45 -4.78
C ILE A 643 -4.41 9.67 -4.07
N GLN A 644 -5.65 10.05 -4.40
CA GLN A 644 -6.35 11.16 -3.72
C GLN A 644 -6.59 10.87 -2.23
N GLU A 645 -6.70 9.60 -1.85
CA GLU A 645 -6.80 9.15 -0.47
C GLU A 645 -5.43 8.93 0.20
N GLY A 646 -4.32 9.27 -0.47
CA GLY A 646 -2.96 9.22 0.09
C GLY A 646 -2.22 7.90 -0.08
N TYR A 647 -2.73 6.98 -0.92
CA TYR A 647 -2.10 5.67 -1.17
C TYR A 647 -1.21 5.68 -2.42
N THR A 648 -0.17 4.84 -2.41
CA THR A 648 0.74 4.69 -3.54
C THR A 648 0.12 3.83 -4.65
N SER A 649 0.58 4.03 -5.89
CA SER A 649 0.05 3.44 -7.13
C SER A 649 0.08 1.91 -7.22
N GLY A 650 0.70 1.21 -6.27
CA GLY A 650 0.75 -0.26 -6.21
C GLY A 650 -0.45 -0.92 -5.52
N THR A 651 -1.43 -0.15 -5.04
CA THR A 651 -2.54 -0.63 -4.20
C THR A 651 -3.89 -0.76 -4.92
N THR A 652 -3.89 -0.83 -6.26
CA THR A 652 -5.12 -0.85 -7.06
C THR A 652 -5.90 -2.14 -6.93
N GLY A 653 -7.23 -2.04 -6.81
CA GLY A 653 -8.12 -3.17 -7.04
C GLY A 653 -8.12 -3.57 -8.52
N ALA A 654 -8.18 -4.88 -8.78
CA ALA A 654 -8.19 -5.43 -10.14
C ALA A 654 -9.56 -5.22 -10.83
N PHE A 655 -9.90 -6.00 -11.85
CA PHE A 655 -11.22 -5.91 -12.48
C PHE A 655 -12.30 -6.55 -11.58
N PRO A 656 -13.53 -5.99 -11.53
CA PRO A 656 -14.66 -6.66 -10.88
C PRO A 656 -15.05 -7.91 -11.66
N VAL A 657 -15.65 -8.90 -10.99
CA VAL A 657 -15.96 -10.19 -11.61
C VAL A 657 -17.33 -10.24 -12.29
N LEU A 658 -18.24 -9.33 -11.93
CA LEU A 658 -19.60 -9.27 -12.51
C LEU A 658 -19.67 -8.37 -13.73
N LYS A 659 -20.43 -8.81 -14.74
CA LYS A 659 -20.62 -8.15 -16.03
C LYS A 659 -21.03 -6.68 -15.93
N ASP A 660 -22.02 -6.35 -15.09
CA ASP A 660 -22.54 -4.98 -15.00
C ASP A 660 -21.57 -4.03 -14.28
N ALA A 661 -20.91 -4.51 -13.22
CA ALA A 661 -19.83 -3.79 -12.56
C ALA A 661 -18.63 -3.57 -13.49
N TYR A 662 -18.26 -4.59 -14.26
CA TYR A 662 -17.21 -4.53 -15.28
C TYR A 662 -17.53 -3.46 -16.33
N ARG A 663 -18.75 -3.47 -16.90
CA ARG A 663 -19.22 -2.45 -17.85
C ARG A 663 -19.13 -1.04 -17.26
N LYS A 664 -19.54 -0.85 -15.99
CA LYS A 664 -19.45 0.45 -15.30
C LYS A 664 -18.01 0.91 -15.14
N LYS A 665 -17.08 0.02 -14.78
CA LYS A 665 -15.62 0.33 -14.73
C LYS A 665 -15.12 0.85 -16.08
N VAL A 666 -15.39 0.10 -17.16
CA VAL A 666 -14.97 0.47 -18.52
C VAL A 666 -15.55 1.82 -18.94
N THR A 667 -16.87 2.01 -18.73
CA THR A 667 -17.57 3.26 -19.10
C THR A 667 -16.99 4.46 -18.37
N LYS A 668 -16.69 4.32 -17.08
CA LYS A 668 -16.06 5.37 -16.27
C LYS A 668 -14.64 5.67 -16.76
N ALA A 669 -13.83 4.65 -16.98
CA ALA A 669 -12.43 4.81 -17.43
C ALA A 669 -12.35 5.54 -18.78
N VAL A 670 -13.21 5.20 -19.73
CA VAL A 670 -13.30 5.89 -21.04
C VAL A 670 -13.76 7.34 -20.88
N ARG A 671 -14.77 7.60 -20.04
CA ARG A 671 -15.27 8.95 -19.75
C ARG A 671 -14.20 9.84 -19.10
N GLU A 672 -13.36 9.26 -18.26
CA GLU A 672 -12.38 9.96 -17.42
C GLU A 672 -10.94 9.88 -17.92
N ASP A 673 -10.73 9.43 -19.17
CA ASP A 673 -9.42 9.22 -19.80
C ASP A 673 -8.44 10.40 -19.65
N TYR A 674 -8.95 11.63 -19.63
CA TYR A 674 -8.15 12.85 -19.44
C TYR A 674 -7.46 12.97 -18.08
N LYS A 675 -7.93 12.26 -17.04
CA LYS A 675 -7.31 12.25 -15.71
C LYS A 675 -6.10 11.33 -15.63
N ASN A 676 -5.95 10.39 -16.56
CA ASN A 676 -4.91 9.35 -16.54
C ASN A 676 -3.51 9.85 -16.98
N SER A 677 -3.27 11.17 -16.96
CA SER A 677 -1.99 11.81 -17.31
C SER A 677 -0.80 11.41 -16.41
N PHE A 678 -0.98 10.52 -15.44
CA PHE A 678 0.10 9.97 -14.61
C PHE A 678 0.93 8.89 -15.32
N TYR A 679 0.42 8.31 -16.42
CA TYR A 679 1.08 7.21 -17.14
C TYR A 679 1.47 7.62 -18.57
N ILE A 680 2.49 6.93 -19.10
CA ILE A 680 3.38 7.35 -20.19
C ILE A 680 2.68 7.43 -21.58
N SER A 681 1.44 6.95 -21.72
CA SER A 681 0.72 6.93 -23.00
C SER A 681 -0.23 8.12 -23.23
N ASP A 682 0.06 8.98 -24.21
CA ASP A 682 -0.78 10.11 -24.66
C ASP A 682 -1.98 9.70 -25.55
N ILE A 683 -2.23 8.39 -25.76
CA ILE A 683 -3.34 7.91 -26.60
C ILE A 683 -4.66 7.92 -25.83
N SER A 684 -5.79 8.09 -26.52
CA SER A 684 -7.12 7.94 -25.91
C SER A 684 -7.70 6.55 -26.14
N TYR A 685 -8.61 6.11 -25.27
CA TYR A 685 -9.34 4.86 -25.48
C TYR A 685 -10.13 4.89 -26.80
N THR A 686 -9.91 3.90 -27.66
CA THR A 686 -10.65 3.68 -28.91
C THR A 686 -11.72 2.61 -28.72
N ASP A 687 -12.71 2.56 -29.63
CA ASP A 687 -13.72 1.49 -29.64
C ASP A 687 -13.07 0.10 -29.74
N GLU A 688 -11.97 -0.02 -30.50
CA GLU A 688 -11.21 -1.27 -30.64
C GLU A 688 -10.56 -1.72 -29.32
N MET A 689 -9.97 -0.79 -28.55
CA MET A 689 -9.45 -1.12 -27.21
C MET A 689 -10.57 -1.62 -26.30
N VAL A 690 -11.74 -1.00 -26.36
CA VAL A 690 -12.92 -1.41 -25.58
C VAL A 690 -13.42 -2.78 -26.02
N ASP A 691 -13.39 -3.10 -27.32
CA ASP A 691 -13.73 -4.42 -27.82
C ASP A 691 -12.77 -5.49 -27.29
N TRP A 692 -11.45 -5.22 -27.23
CA TRP A 692 -10.48 -6.13 -26.60
C TRP A 692 -10.75 -6.33 -25.10
N VAL A 693 -11.13 -5.27 -24.38
CA VAL A 693 -11.52 -5.36 -22.96
C VAL A 693 -12.63 -6.38 -22.76
N TYR A 694 -13.68 -6.33 -23.58
CA TYR A 694 -14.76 -7.31 -23.50
C TYR A 694 -14.37 -8.68 -24.06
N PHE A 695 -13.53 -8.73 -25.10
CA PHE A 695 -13.02 -9.98 -25.66
C PHE A 695 -12.25 -10.79 -24.61
N MET A 696 -11.34 -10.15 -23.87
CA MET A 696 -10.60 -10.78 -22.77
C MET A 696 -11.55 -11.36 -21.71
N ARG A 697 -12.51 -10.56 -21.23
CA ARG A 697 -13.51 -11.02 -20.25
C ARG A 697 -14.26 -12.27 -20.74
N ASP A 698 -14.65 -12.30 -22.01
CA ASP A 698 -15.55 -13.32 -22.54
C ASP A 698 -14.81 -14.57 -23.07
N HIS A 699 -13.48 -14.53 -23.23
CA HIS A 699 -12.73 -15.63 -23.83
C HIS A 699 -11.48 -16.08 -23.07
N ALA A 700 -11.17 -15.46 -21.92
CA ALA A 700 -10.06 -15.90 -21.08
C ALA A 700 -10.28 -17.31 -20.50
N LYS A 701 -9.18 -18.02 -20.27
CA LYS A 701 -9.10 -19.31 -19.58
C LYS A 701 -8.35 -19.17 -18.24
N PRO A 702 -8.58 -20.05 -17.25
CA PRO A 702 -7.81 -20.05 -16.01
C PRO A 702 -6.31 -20.09 -16.26
N ASP A 703 -5.52 -19.40 -15.45
CA ASP A 703 -4.06 -19.46 -15.51
C ASP A 703 -3.51 -20.60 -14.65
N ASP A 704 -3.66 -21.84 -15.14
CA ASP A 704 -3.26 -23.06 -14.42
C ASP A 704 -1.95 -23.67 -14.98
N ALA A 705 -1.08 -22.85 -15.58
CA ALA A 705 0.08 -23.34 -16.33
C ALA A 705 1.02 -24.22 -15.48
N LYS A 706 0.99 -25.53 -15.74
CA LYS A 706 1.70 -26.55 -14.93
C LYS A 706 3.20 -26.45 -15.08
N VAL A 707 3.67 -25.80 -16.14
CA VAL A 707 5.09 -25.52 -16.39
C VAL A 707 5.75 -24.78 -15.22
N TYR A 708 5.01 -23.95 -14.48
CA TYR A 708 5.57 -23.26 -13.31
C TYR A 708 6.07 -24.20 -12.22
N ALA A 709 5.45 -25.38 -12.06
CA ALA A 709 5.89 -26.38 -11.09
C ALA A 709 7.28 -26.97 -11.42
N VAL A 710 7.73 -26.85 -12.66
CA VAL A 710 9.06 -27.30 -13.12
C VAL A 710 9.95 -26.13 -13.58
N TYR A 711 9.55 -24.88 -13.35
CA TYR A 711 10.27 -23.68 -13.81
C TYR A 711 11.74 -23.68 -13.38
N ARG A 712 12.01 -23.97 -12.09
CA ARG A 712 13.39 -24.05 -11.57
C ARG A 712 14.22 -25.13 -12.27
N ILE A 713 13.62 -26.29 -12.57
CA ILE A 713 14.29 -27.36 -13.33
C ILE A 713 14.63 -26.88 -14.75
N ILE A 714 13.68 -26.20 -15.41
CA ILE A 714 13.89 -25.63 -16.74
C ILE A 714 15.03 -24.62 -16.72
N MET A 715 15.02 -23.68 -15.77
CA MET A 715 16.05 -22.65 -15.64
C MET A 715 17.44 -23.27 -15.41
N GLU A 716 17.58 -24.17 -14.43
CA GLU A 716 18.85 -24.80 -14.09
C GLU A 716 19.46 -25.59 -15.25
N GLU A 717 18.64 -26.34 -16.00
CA GLU A 717 19.14 -27.18 -17.09
C GLU A 717 19.34 -26.43 -18.41
N LEU A 718 18.63 -25.33 -18.64
CA LEU A 718 18.70 -24.59 -19.90
C LEU A 718 19.61 -23.36 -19.87
N ASN A 719 19.85 -22.73 -18.71
CA ASN A 719 20.79 -21.60 -18.61
C ASN A 719 22.17 -21.91 -19.23
N PRO A 720 22.81 -23.07 -18.95
CA PRO A 720 24.08 -23.40 -19.59
C PRO A 720 24.03 -23.49 -21.12
N TYR A 721 22.86 -23.81 -21.71
CA TYR A 721 22.68 -23.80 -23.16
C TYR A 721 22.59 -22.37 -23.71
N PHE A 722 21.81 -21.49 -23.06
CA PHE A 722 21.68 -20.10 -23.49
C PHE A 722 23.02 -19.37 -23.41
N ASP A 723 23.81 -19.63 -22.37
CA ASP A 723 25.16 -19.09 -22.17
C ASP A 723 26.21 -19.71 -23.12
N GLY A 724 25.83 -20.78 -23.85
CA GLY A 724 26.69 -21.45 -24.83
C GLY A 724 27.69 -22.45 -24.23
N SER A 725 27.53 -22.82 -22.96
CA SER A 725 28.38 -23.79 -22.25
C SER A 725 28.11 -25.23 -22.69
N ILE A 726 26.88 -25.56 -23.08
CA ILE A 726 26.48 -26.89 -23.56
C ILE A 726 25.67 -26.82 -24.87
N SER A 727 25.54 -27.96 -25.55
CA SER A 727 24.74 -28.07 -26.77
C SER A 727 23.24 -28.16 -26.49
N ALA A 728 22.40 -27.80 -27.46
CA ALA A 728 20.94 -27.94 -27.36
C ALA A 728 20.51 -29.38 -27.06
N GLN A 729 21.19 -30.35 -27.68
CA GLN A 729 20.93 -31.78 -27.44
C GLN A 729 21.23 -32.17 -25.99
N GLU A 730 22.36 -31.74 -25.46
CA GLU A 730 22.75 -32.07 -24.09
C GLU A 730 21.79 -31.44 -23.06
N ALA A 731 21.40 -30.18 -23.25
CA ALA A 731 20.43 -29.51 -22.37
C ALA A 731 19.05 -30.20 -22.42
N ALA A 732 18.57 -30.52 -23.63
CA ALA A 732 17.32 -31.23 -23.85
C ALA A 732 17.30 -32.62 -23.17
N GLU A 733 18.37 -33.40 -23.29
CA GLU A 733 18.50 -34.71 -22.65
C GLU A 733 18.49 -34.61 -21.11
N ARG A 734 19.18 -33.62 -20.53
CA ARG A 734 19.17 -33.41 -19.07
C ARG A 734 17.79 -32.98 -18.57
N LEU A 735 17.18 -32.00 -19.24
CA LEU A 735 15.87 -31.49 -18.90
C LEU A 735 14.79 -32.59 -18.99
N GLN A 736 14.79 -33.35 -20.09
CA GLN A 736 13.91 -34.51 -20.29
C GLN A 736 13.96 -35.47 -19.10
N ASN A 737 15.15 -35.83 -18.64
CA ASN A 737 15.31 -36.78 -17.55
C ASN A 737 14.78 -36.24 -16.21
N ARG A 738 15.08 -34.98 -15.88
CA ARG A 738 14.62 -34.37 -14.61
C ARG A 738 13.11 -34.11 -14.60
N VAL A 739 12.55 -33.63 -15.71
CA VAL A 739 11.10 -33.43 -15.83
C VAL A 739 10.37 -34.78 -15.81
N GLN A 740 10.87 -35.80 -16.52
CA GLN A 740 10.27 -37.14 -16.45
C GLN A 740 10.35 -37.74 -15.05
N LEU A 741 11.44 -37.50 -14.31
CA LEU A 741 11.56 -37.92 -12.91
C LEU A 741 10.48 -37.25 -12.04
N TYR A 742 10.32 -35.93 -12.15
CA TYR A 742 9.26 -35.19 -11.46
C TYR A 742 7.86 -35.74 -11.79
N LEU A 743 7.57 -36.01 -13.07
CA LEU A 743 6.29 -36.60 -13.48
C LEU A 743 6.09 -38.02 -12.92
N ASN A 744 7.14 -38.82 -12.85
CA ASN A 744 7.08 -40.16 -12.25
C ASN A 744 6.82 -40.10 -10.74
N GLU A 745 7.46 -39.15 -10.05
CA GLU A 745 7.28 -38.92 -8.61
C GLU A 745 5.84 -38.50 -8.33
N ARG A 746 5.32 -37.50 -9.05
CA ARG A 746 3.91 -37.08 -8.97
C ARG A 746 2.93 -38.23 -9.22
N GLN A 747 3.17 -39.04 -10.25
CA GLN A 747 2.33 -40.21 -10.53
C GLN A 747 2.46 -41.34 -9.50
N ASN A 748 3.60 -41.44 -8.82
CA ASN A 748 3.79 -42.40 -7.74
C ASN A 748 3.11 -41.90 -6.47
N GLU A 749 3.19 -40.61 -6.15
CA GLU A 749 2.45 -39.98 -5.04
C GLU A 749 0.94 -40.20 -5.21
N GLU A 750 0.39 -39.99 -6.41
CA GLU A 750 -1.02 -40.29 -6.74
C GLU A 750 -1.36 -41.81 -6.64
N LYS A 751 -0.36 -42.71 -6.63
CA LYS A 751 -0.53 -44.18 -6.52
C LYS A 751 -0.16 -44.75 -5.14
N THR A 752 0.56 -44.01 -4.31
CA THR A 752 1.05 -44.43 -2.98
C THR A 752 0.45 -43.61 -1.84
N ASP A 753 -0.75 -43.07 -2.01
CA ASP A 753 -1.59 -42.59 -0.90
C ASP A 753 -1.95 -43.77 0.03
N GLY A 754 -1.00 -44.08 0.91
CA GLY A 754 -0.93 -45.36 1.61
C GLY A 754 0.49 -45.79 2.00
N GLN A 755 1.15 -44.98 2.84
CA GLN A 755 2.34 -45.30 3.64
C GLN A 755 3.70 -45.31 2.91
N TYR A 756 4.63 -44.44 3.31
CA TYR A 756 5.84 -44.80 4.07
C TYR A 756 6.50 -43.56 4.69
N LYS A 757 7.13 -43.76 5.86
CA LYS A 757 8.00 -42.81 6.56
C LYS A 757 9.43 -42.95 6.02
N ASP A 758 10.08 -41.84 5.66
CA ASP A 758 11.54 -41.78 5.54
C ASP A 758 12.15 -41.21 6.83
N GLU A 759 13.19 -41.86 7.32
CA GLU A 759 14.01 -41.38 8.43
C GLU A 759 14.93 -40.25 7.90
N GLN A 760 14.59 -39.01 8.23
CA GLN A 760 15.36 -37.80 7.95
C GLN A 760 16.57 -37.66 8.90
N TYR A 761 17.75 -37.32 8.36
CA TYR A 761 18.95 -36.99 9.16
C TYR A 761 18.93 -35.49 9.52
N GLU A 762 18.27 -35.17 10.63
CA GLU A 762 18.13 -33.80 11.14
C GLU A 762 19.46 -33.26 11.73
N ILE A 763 19.71 -31.96 11.58
CA ILE A 763 20.80 -31.27 12.28
C ILE A 763 20.52 -31.23 13.80
N THR A 764 21.53 -31.43 14.64
CA THR A 764 21.41 -31.28 16.10
C THR A 764 22.61 -30.51 16.67
N MET A 765 22.51 -30.03 17.91
CA MET A 765 23.63 -29.34 18.56
C MET A 765 24.91 -30.18 18.64
N ASP A 766 24.79 -31.50 18.83
CA ASP A 766 25.94 -32.40 18.84
C ASP A 766 26.61 -32.49 17.45
N GLU A 767 25.83 -32.44 16.37
CA GLU A 767 26.37 -32.37 15.00
C GLU A 767 27.02 -31.01 14.74
N VAL A 768 26.44 -29.91 15.19
CA VAL A 768 27.07 -28.58 15.10
C VAL A 768 28.41 -28.55 15.86
N LYS A 769 28.48 -29.16 17.05
CA LYS A 769 29.75 -29.31 17.80
C LYS A 769 30.81 -30.07 16.99
N LYS A 770 30.43 -31.15 16.30
CA LYS A 770 31.35 -31.90 15.44
C LYS A 770 31.81 -31.07 14.24
N LEU A 771 30.90 -30.34 13.59
CA LEU A 771 31.22 -29.45 12.48
C LEU A 771 32.19 -28.35 12.92
N SER A 772 31.96 -27.74 14.10
CA SER A 772 32.81 -26.69 14.67
C SER A 772 34.24 -27.14 15.02
N ALA A 773 34.45 -28.45 15.19
CA ALA A 773 35.76 -29.04 15.48
C ALA A 773 36.56 -29.40 14.22
N LYS A 774 35.95 -29.28 13.03
CA LYS A 774 36.56 -29.66 11.75
C LYS A 774 37.45 -28.53 11.23
N LYS A 775 38.72 -28.84 10.95
CA LYS A 775 39.69 -27.87 10.41
C LYS A 775 39.38 -27.42 8.98
N ASP A 776 38.93 -28.35 8.14
CA ASP A 776 38.58 -28.09 6.73
C ASP A 776 37.06 -28.24 6.54
N LEU A 777 36.28 -27.32 7.10
CA LEU A 777 34.81 -27.34 6.99
C LEU A 777 34.40 -26.92 5.58
N SER A 778 33.65 -27.77 4.87
CA SER A 778 33.21 -27.52 3.49
C SER A 778 31.69 -27.40 3.38
N LEU A 779 31.18 -26.80 2.28
CA LEU A 779 29.75 -26.76 1.98
C LEU A 779 29.14 -28.17 1.91
N THR A 780 29.88 -29.16 1.41
CA THR A 780 29.42 -30.55 1.37
C THR A 780 29.16 -31.11 2.77
N ASP A 781 29.96 -30.73 3.77
CA ASP A 781 29.74 -31.14 5.16
C ASP A 781 28.52 -30.46 5.78
N LEU A 782 28.31 -29.19 5.43
CA LEU A 782 27.19 -28.40 5.91
C LEU A 782 25.87 -28.78 5.23
N TYR A 783 25.91 -29.24 3.97
CA TYR A 783 24.74 -29.58 3.16
C TYR A 783 24.31 -31.05 3.25
N ALA A 784 24.89 -31.81 4.19
CA ALA A 784 24.64 -33.24 4.36
C ALA A 784 23.36 -33.61 5.15
N TYR A 785 22.62 -32.63 5.67
CA TYR A 785 21.47 -32.84 6.57
C TYR A 785 20.14 -32.50 5.89
N SER A 786 19.03 -33.05 6.40
CA SER A 786 17.68 -32.74 5.92
C SER A 786 17.16 -31.41 6.48
N ASP A 787 16.09 -30.90 5.87
CA ASP A 787 15.34 -29.71 6.36
C ASP A 787 16.14 -28.39 6.31
N ARG A 788 17.12 -28.34 5.41
CA ARG A 788 17.79 -27.10 5.01
C ARG A 788 16.78 -26.17 4.35
N LYS A 789 16.67 -24.95 4.85
CA LYS A 789 15.86 -23.88 4.29
C LYS A 789 16.76 -22.92 3.52
N GLU A 790 16.24 -22.35 2.45
CA GLU A 790 16.92 -21.30 1.67
C GLU A 790 16.14 -19.99 1.84
N THR A 791 16.84 -18.88 2.04
CA THR A 791 16.24 -17.56 2.19
C THR A 791 16.25 -16.81 0.86
N GLU A 792 15.29 -15.90 0.67
CA GLU A 792 15.27 -14.97 -0.47
C GLU A 792 16.50 -14.05 -0.51
N GLN A 793 17.20 -13.92 0.62
CA GLN A 793 18.43 -13.14 0.81
C GLN A 793 19.70 -13.92 0.41
N GLY A 794 19.57 -15.11 -0.16
CA GLY A 794 20.67 -15.83 -0.82
C GLY A 794 21.55 -16.71 0.10
N PHE A 795 21.10 -17.03 1.32
CA PHE A 795 21.83 -17.94 2.22
C PHE A 795 20.95 -19.11 2.68
N ALA A 796 21.58 -20.23 3.04
CA ALA A 796 20.88 -21.43 3.50
C ALA A 796 20.98 -21.57 5.02
N TYR A 797 20.02 -22.23 5.67
CA TYR A 797 20.12 -22.49 7.11
C TYR A 797 19.38 -23.76 7.54
N TYR A 798 19.68 -24.25 8.73
CA TYR A 798 18.89 -25.28 9.42
C TYR A 798 18.36 -24.76 10.74
N ALA A 799 17.09 -25.02 11.07
CA ALA A 799 16.53 -24.68 12.39
C ALA A 799 16.41 -25.93 13.26
N PHE A 800 16.78 -25.83 14.54
CA PHE A 800 16.68 -26.94 15.48
C PHE A 800 16.63 -26.47 16.94
N SER A 801 16.08 -27.29 17.83
CA SER A 801 15.95 -26.99 19.26
C SER A 801 17.01 -27.73 20.09
N TYR A 802 17.57 -27.08 21.11
CA TYR A 802 18.51 -27.69 22.06
C TYR A 802 18.26 -27.14 23.47
N ASP A 803 18.08 -28.04 24.46
CA ASP A 803 17.74 -27.69 25.85
C ASP A 803 16.54 -26.72 26.02
N GLY A 804 15.57 -26.80 25.10
CA GLY A 804 14.37 -25.96 25.10
C GLY A 804 14.58 -24.55 24.55
N VAL A 805 15.70 -24.32 23.87
CA VAL A 805 16.05 -23.06 23.19
C VAL A 805 16.20 -23.33 21.70
N GLU A 806 15.63 -22.46 20.87
CA GLU A 806 15.68 -22.59 19.42
C GLU A 806 16.99 -22.01 18.85
N TYR A 807 17.59 -22.74 17.91
CA TYR A 807 18.82 -22.36 17.22
C TYR A 807 18.64 -22.43 15.70
N ALA A 808 19.48 -21.69 14.96
CA ALA A 808 19.69 -21.86 13.54
C ALA A 808 21.17 -22.10 13.23
N LEU A 809 21.51 -22.95 12.26
CA LEU A 809 22.84 -22.97 11.65
C LEU A 809 22.72 -22.33 10.26
N ASP A 810 23.13 -21.07 10.15
CA ASP A 810 23.11 -20.26 8.94
C ASP A 810 24.40 -20.49 8.14
N ILE A 811 24.29 -20.55 6.82
CA ILE A 811 25.35 -20.91 5.88
C ILE A 811 25.37 -19.87 4.77
N TYR A 812 26.43 -19.07 4.73
CA TYR A 812 26.64 -17.99 3.78
C TYR A 812 27.60 -18.43 2.69
N THR A 813 27.27 -18.12 1.45
CA THR A 813 28.08 -18.43 0.28
C THR A 813 28.30 -17.21 -0.58
N THR A 814 29.49 -17.10 -1.16
CA THR A 814 29.78 -16.06 -2.16
C THR A 814 28.93 -16.25 -3.42
N GLU A 815 28.82 -15.22 -4.27
CA GLU A 815 28.17 -15.33 -5.59
C GLU A 815 28.78 -16.45 -6.48
N GLN A 816 30.01 -16.88 -6.18
CA GLN A 816 30.74 -17.94 -6.88
C GLN A 816 30.52 -19.34 -6.24
N GLY A 817 29.72 -19.43 -5.18
CA GLY A 817 29.36 -20.67 -4.50
C GLY A 817 30.42 -21.19 -3.52
N GLU A 818 31.30 -20.33 -3.01
CA GLU A 818 32.30 -20.69 -1.99
C GLU A 818 31.78 -20.40 -0.57
N LEU A 819 32.21 -21.17 0.42
CA LEU A 819 31.78 -20.99 1.83
C LEU A 819 32.32 -19.66 2.39
N GLU A 820 31.45 -18.69 2.57
CA GLU A 820 31.78 -17.39 3.15
C GLU A 820 31.64 -17.41 4.68
N GLY A 821 30.61 -18.11 5.20
CA GLY A 821 30.27 -18.13 6.63
C GLY A 821 29.45 -19.35 7.05
N ALA A 822 29.60 -19.79 8.30
CA ALA A 822 28.73 -20.80 8.90
C ALA A 822 28.44 -20.44 10.37
N ARG A 823 27.25 -19.88 10.66
CA ARG A 823 26.93 -19.28 11.97
C ARG A 823 25.88 -20.07 12.72
N LEU A 824 26.19 -20.49 13.94
CA LEU A 824 25.18 -20.96 14.89
C LEU A 824 24.53 -19.74 15.53
N VAL A 825 23.22 -19.61 15.43
CA VAL A 825 22.39 -18.50 15.91
C VAL A 825 21.42 -19.03 16.97
N ARG A 826 21.32 -18.36 18.11
CA ARG A 826 20.32 -18.60 19.14
C ARG A 826 19.11 -17.71 18.87
N ARG A 827 17.98 -18.28 18.46
CA ARG A 827 16.85 -17.51 17.90
C ARG A 827 16.12 -16.63 18.92
N SER A 828 16.25 -16.90 20.22
CA SER A 828 15.59 -16.13 21.26
C SER A 828 16.11 -14.69 21.38
N ASP A 829 17.40 -14.49 21.11
CA ASP A 829 18.09 -13.20 21.25
C ASP A 829 19.04 -12.91 20.09
N TYR A 830 18.90 -13.71 19.02
CA TYR A 830 19.70 -13.73 17.80
C TYR A 830 21.21 -13.91 17.98
N LEU A 831 21.73 -14.08 19.20
CA LEU A 831 23.17 -14.23 19.44
C LEU A 831 23.75 -15.31 18.54
N SER A 832 24.88 -15.03 17.89
CA SER A 832 25.45 -15.96 16.92
C SER A 832 26.97 -16.05 17.02
N ILE A 833 27.50 -17.17 16.56
CA ILE A 833 28.94 -17.42 16.48
C ILE A 833 29.22 -18.19 15.20
N ASP A 834 30.25 -17.76 14.45
CA ASP A 834 30.75 -18.55 13.33
C ASP A 834 31.42 -19.82 13.87
N ILE A 835 30.90 -20.98 13.49
CA ILE A 835 31.34 -22.27 14.03
C ILE A 835 32.76 -22.62 13.58
N ARG A 836 33.27 -21.98 12.52
CA ARG A 836 34.66 -22.14 12.03
C ARG A 836 35.69 -21.54 13.01
N ASN A 837 35.28 -20.57 13.82
CA ASN A 837 36.15 -19.92 14.80
C ASN A 837 36.32 -20.75 16.09
N GLY A 838 35.54 -21.82 16.22
CA GLY A 838 35.53 -22.71 17.38
C GLY A 838 34.91 -22.07 18.63
N ASN A 839 34.59 -22.94 19.60
CA ASN A 839 34.07 -22.56 20.92
C ASN A 839 32.61 -22.06 20.94
N ILE A 840 31.73 -22.78 20.22
CA ILE A 840 30.26 -22.54 20.23
C ILE A 840 29.64 -22.60 21.64
N ASP A 841 30.34 -23.19 22.61
CA ASP A 841 29.94 -23.21 24.02
C ASP A 841 29.83 -21.79 24.63
N HIS A 842 30.51 -20.79 24.07
CA HIS A 842 30.31 -19.38 24.47
C HIS A 842 28.89 -18.91 24.15
N LEU A 843 28.30 -19.36 23.04
CA LEU A 843 26.90 -19.06 22.73
C LEU A 843 25.93 -19.80 23.67
N LEU A 844 26.33 -20.97 24.16
CA LEU A 844 25.53 -21.75 25.12
C LEU A 844 25.59 -21.17 26.54
N THR A 845 26.76 -20.67 26.94
CA THR A 845 27.02 -20.15 28.30
C THR A 845 26.83 -18.65 28.42
N SER A 846 26.81 -17.92 27.30
CA SER A 846 26.81 -16.46 27.22
C SER A 846 28.01 -15.79 27.93
N ASP A 847 29.12 -16.51 28.10
CA ASP A 847 30.38 -16.01 28.65
C ASP A 847 31.47 -16.04 27.57
N VAL A 848 32.06 -14.89 27.21
CA VAL A 848 33.16 -14.78 26.23
C VAL A 848 34.41 -14.17 26.89
N SER A 849 35.59 -14.77 26.67
CA SER A 849 36.86 -14.21 27.15
C SER A 849 37.64 -13.54 26.02
N VAL A 850 38.02 -12.26 26.19
CA VAL A 850 38.90 -11.55 25.24
C VAL A 850 40.20 -12.32 25.00
N ALA A 851 40.73 -12.96 26.04
CA ALA A 851 41.98 -13.70 26.01
C ALA A 851 41.95 -14.91 25.07
N ASP A 852 40.76 -15.38 24.66
CA ASP A 852 40.63 -16.46 23.66
C ASP A 852 40.97 -15.97 22.24
N TYR A 853 40.91 -14.66 21.99
CA TYR A 853 41.12 -14.03 20.67
C TYR A 853 42.34 -13.11 20.62
N LEU A 854 42.55 -12.30 21.66
CA LEU A 854 43.69 -11.39 21.72
C LEU A 854 44.10 -11.04 23.15
N THR A 855 45.33 -10.55 23.29
CA THR A 855 45.84 -9.96 24.53
C THR A 855 46.40 -8.57 24.24
N VAL A 856 46.22 -7.64 25.17
CA VAL A 856 46.76 -6.27 25.11
C VAL A 856 47.38 -5.89 26.45
N GLU A 857 48.55 -5.25 26.43
CA GLU A 857 49.16 -4.66 27.61
C GLU A 857 48.68 -3.21 27.78
N LEU A 858 48.10 -2.90 28.94
CA LEU A 858 47.57 -1.58 29.26
C LEU A 858 48.36 -0.91 30.40
N PRO A 859 48.35 0.43 30.49
CA PRO A 859 48.97 1.17 31.59
C PRO A 859 48.49 0.74 32.99
N GLN A 860 49.33 0.97 34.00
CA GLN A 860 49.09 0.53 35.37
C GLN A 860 47.75 1.09 35.93
N LYS A 861 46.92 0.22 36.53
CA LYS A 861 45.54 0.44 37.03
C LYS A 861 44.40 0.26 36.02
N MET A 862 44.70 0.08 34.73
CA MET A 862 43.71 -0.32 33.73
C MET A 862 43.58 -1.84 33.68
N ALA A 863 42.38 -2.34 33.44
CA ALA A 863 42.11 -3.76 33.23
C ALA A 863 41.09 -3.94 32.10
N VAL A 864 41.28 -4.99 31.32
CA VAL A 864 40.28 -5.47 30.36
C VAL A 864 39.18 -6.18 31.15
N GLY A 865 37.93 -5.75 30.95
CA GLY A 865 36.73 -6.31 31.56
C GLY A 865 36.27 -7.62 30.92
N ALA A 866 35.02 -7.98 31.20
CA ALA A 866 34.36 -9.06 30.48
C ALA A 866 33.93 -8.57 29.08
N TYR A 867 33.77 -9.51 28.16
CA TYR A 867 33.26 -9.23 26.83
C TYR A 867 31.73 -9.21 26.87
N ASP A 868 31.12 -8.09 26.52
CA ASP A 868 29.68 -7.94 26.41
C ASP A 868 29.23 -8.44 25.02
N MET A 869 28.44 -9.51 24.99
CA MET A 869 27.79 -10.00 23.77
C MET A 869 26.48 -9.22 23.54
N TYR A 870 26.40 -8.43 22.47
CA TYR A 870 25.16 -7.77 22.05
C TYR A 870 24.97 -7.88 20.52
N MET A 871 23.72 -7.99 20.07
CA MET A 871 23.29 -8.16 18.66
C MET A 871 22.68 -6.85 18.09
N PRO A 872 22.74 -6.58 16.77
CA PRO A 872 23.21 -7.43 15.66
C PRO A 872 24.64 -7.16 15.17
N ASP A 873 25.37 -6.15 15.67
CA ASP A 873 26.60 -5.74 14.98
C ASP A 873 27.92 -5.79 15.77
N PHE A 874 27.96 -5.84 17.11
CA PHE A 874 29.26 -5.76 17.82
C PHE A 874 29.27 -6.49 19.16
N GLY A 875 30.27 -7.36 19.33
CA GLY A 875 30.74 -7.76 20.66
C GLY A 875 31.92 -6.89 21.07
N GLY A 876 32.08 -6.63 22.36
CA GLY A 876 33.27 -5.92 22.81
C GLY A 876 33.54 -6.03 24.29
N SER A 877 34.81 -5.85 24.67
CA SER A 877 35.20 -5.77 26.07
C SER A 877 35.47 -4.34 26.46
N ARG A 878 35.04 -3.98 27.67
CA ARG A 878 35.40 -2.72 28.30
C ARG A 878 36.85 -2.72 28.75
N ILE A 879 37.44 -1.54 28.80
CA ILE A 879 38.71 -1.25 29.46
C ILE A 879 38.41 -0.21 30.54
N ASP A 880 38.58 -0.60 31.80
CA ASP A 880 38.22 0.22 32.96
C ASP A 880 39.41 0.39 33.89
N THR A 881 39.38 1.45 34.72
CA THR A 881 40.29 1.57 35.86
C THR A 881 39.70 0.85 37.08
N GLU A 882 40.51 0.59 38.11
CA GLU A 882 40.00 0.18 39.44
C GLU A 882 38.91 1.12 39.98
N GLU A 883 38.94 2.41 39.65
CA GLU A 883 38.00 3.42 40.13
C GLU A 883 36.71 3.48 39.28
N THR A 884 36.80 3.18 37.98
CA THR A 884 35.69 3.31 37.01
C THR A 884 34.98 1.99 36.67
N LYS A 885 35.38 0.86 37.26
CA LYS A 885 34.76 -0.48 37.07
C LYS A 885 33.23 -0.54 37.25
N ASN A 886 32.64 0.43 37.97
CA ASN A 886 31.19 0.50 38.23
C ASN A 886 30.50 1.68 37.53
N GLU A 887 31.22 2.45 36.71
CA GLU A 887 30.67 3.58 35.97
C GLU A 887 30.13 3.13 34.61
N GLU A 888 29.13 3.85 34.10
CA GLU A 888 28.45 3.49 32.85
C GLU A 888 29.37 3.69 31.63
N ILE A 889 30.33 4.61 31.69
CA ILE A 889 31.25 4.96 30.61
C ILE A 889 32.67 4.41 30.90
N SER A 890 33.17 3.52 30.05
CA SER A 890 34.52 2.93 30.19
C SER A 890 35.63 3.87 29.72
N CYS A 891 36.87 3.63 30.16
CA CYS A 891 38.05 4.37 29.72
C CYS A 891 38.52 3.93 28.31
N GLY A 892 38.08 2.76 27.85
CA GLY A 892 38.36 2.20 26.54
C GLY A 892 37.43 1.02 26.23
N LYS A 893 37.50 0.52 25.01
CA LYS A 893 36.80 -0.70 24.58
C LYS A 893 37.54 -1.40 23.46
N ILE A 894 37.36 -2.72 23.37
CA ILE A 894 37.88 -3.57 22.28
C ILE A 894 36.65 -4.16 21.61
N ARG A 895 36.37 -3.79 20.36
CA ARG A 895 35.23 -4.29 19.59
C ARG A 895 35.67 -5.26 18.51
N LEU A 896 34.91 -6.32 18.33
CA LEU A 896 34.93 -7.13 17.11
C LEU A 896 34.01 -6.46 16.09
N MET A 897 34.55 -6.17 14.92
CA MET A 897 33.89 -5.46 13.84
C MET A 897 33.64 -6.41 12.66
N HIS A 898 32.53 -6.22 11.97
CA HIS A 898 32.04 -7.07 10.90
C HIS A 898 31.38 -6.22 9.80
N GLY A 899 31.51 -6.63 8.53
CA GLY A 899 30.99 -5.89 7.37
C GLY A 899 31.77 -4.62 6.99
N ASP A 900 32.81 -4.26 7.73
CA ASP A 900 33.69 -3.14 7.38
C ASP A 900 34.49 -3.47 6.10
N THR A 901 34.75 -2.46 5.27
CA THR A 901 35.51 -2.63 4.01
C THR A 901 36.94 -2.09 4.16
N PRO A 902 37.92 -2.93 4.53
CA PRO A 902 39.32 -2.53 4.62
C PRO A 902 39.98 -2.39 3.25
N VAL A 903 40.84 -1.39 3.08
CA VAL A 903 41.58 -1.13 1.83
C VAL A 903 43.07 -1.40 2.04
N PHE A 904 43.58 -2.39 1.31
CA PHE A 904 44.98 -2.77 1.32
C PHE A 904 45.75 -2.19 0.13
N ALA A 905 46.98 -1.73 0.37
CA ALA A 905 47.94 -1.39 -0.66
C ALA A 905 49.34 -1.89 -0.26
N ASP A 906 49.98 -2.65 -1.15
CA ASP A 906 51.28 -3.28 -0.91
C ASP A 906 51.37 -4.08 0.41
N GLY A 907 50.30 -4.83 0.74
CA GLY A 907 50.20 -5.64 1.96
C GLY A 907 50.00 -4.83 3.26
N LYS A 908 49.71 -3.52 3.15
CA LYS A 908 49.43 -2.64 4.29
C LYS A 908 47.98 -2.18 4.30
N LEU A 909 47.38 -2.14 5.48
CA LEU A 909 46.07 -1.53 5.67
C LEU A 909 46.22 0.00 5.57
N THR A 910 45.57 0.59 4.56
CA THR A 910 45.71 2.02 4.23
C THR A 910 44.45 2.82 4.48
N ASP A 911 43.28 2.18 4.37
CA ASP A 911 41.99 2.82 4.61
C ASP A 911 40.96 1.80 5.12
N ILE A 912 39.86 2.30 5.65
CA ILE A 912 38.68 1.53 6.06
C ILE A 912 37.41 2.37 5.90
N ALA A 913 36.36 1.72 5.38
CA ALA A 913 34.99 2.20 5.48
C ALA A 913 34.28 1.38 6.58
N PHE A 914 33.82 2.06 7.62
CA PHE A 914 33.04 1.45 8.70
C PHE A 914 31.60 1.23 8.24
N ASN A 915 31.04 0.07 8.59
CA ASN A 915 29.62 -0.21 8.42
C ASN A 915 28.76 0.54 9.45
N ASP A 916 29.30 0.80 10.65
CA ASP A 916 28.65 1.62 11.67
C ASP A 916 28.69 3.11 11.29
N ASN A 917 27.53 3.65 10.91
CA ASN A 917 27.36 5.04 10.48
C ASN A 917 27.64 6.07 11.59
N ASN A 918 27.88 5.66 12.83
CA ASN A 918 28.22 6.57 13.93
C ASN A 918 29.72 6.75 14.15
N LEU A 919 30.59 6.07 13.38
CA LEU A 919 32.05 6.13 13.52
C LEU A 919 32.71 6.95 12.42
N TYR A 920 33.42 8.00 12.81
CA TYR A 920 34.09 8.93 11.90
C TYR A 920 35.58 9.01 12.18
N ALA A 921 36.39 8.50 11.26
CA ALA A 921 37.85 8.60 11.35
C ALA A 921 38.35 9.98 10.87
N VAL A 922 38.94 10.74 11.79
CA VAL A 922 39.45 12.11 11.57
C VAL A 922 40.86 12.09 10.98
N THR A 923 41.72 11.20 11.46
CA THR A 923 43.07 10.98 10.92
C THR A 923 43.33 9.49 10.76
N LYS A 924 44.15 9.08 9.79
CA LYS A 924 44.45 7.66 9.49
C LYS A 924 45.96 7.50 9.26
N GLU A 925 46.58 6.56 9.97
CA GLU A 925 48.02 6.28 9.91
C GLU A 925 48.26 4.77 9.92
N SER A 926 48.88 4.24 8.85
CA SER A 926 49.20 2.81 8.74
C SER A 926 50.43 2.45 9.57
N ILE A 927 50.34 1.42 10.42
CA ILE A 927 51.45 0.93 11.23
C ILE A 927 52.05 -0.32 10.57
N SER A 928 53.31 -0.23 10.12
CA SER A 928 53.95 -1.26 9.29
C SER A 928 54.76 -2.32 10.05
N ASP A 929 54.96 -2.15 11.37
CA ASP A 929 55.88 -2.98 12.18
C ASP A 929 55.14 -3.97 13.10
N LEU A 930 53.89 -4.33 12.76
CA LEU A 930 53.06 -5.26 13.55
C LEU A 930 52.79 -6.58 12.81
N PRO A 931 52.59 -7.70 13.53
CA PRO A 931 52.32 -9.01 12.92
C PRO A 931 51.01 -9.06 12.12
N VAL A 932 50.05 -8.18 12.47
CA VAL A 932 48.77 -8.03 11.80
C VAL A 932 48.68 -6.59 11.28
N PRO A 933 48.28 -6.37 10.01
CA PRO A 933 48.06 -5.04 9.47
C PRO A 933 47.13 -4.20 10.37
N CYS A 934 47.56 -2.96 10.62
CA CYS A 934 46.90 -2.07 11.57
C CYS A 934 46.77 -0.65 11.01
N LEU A 935 45.59 -0.06 11.19
CA LEU A 935 45.33 1.34 10.91
C LEU A 935 45.03 2.08 12.22
N PHE A 936 45.91 2.99 12.59
CA PHE A 936 45.73 3.85 13.77
C PHE A 936 45.07 5.15 13.39
N MET A 937 44.12 5.62 14.20
CA MET A 937 43.27 6.75 13.86
C MET A 937 42.82 7.55 15.08
N GLU A 938 42.54 8.83 14.84
CA GLU A 938 41.65 9.60 15.70
C GLU A 938 40.21 9.33 15.25
N LEU A 939 39.39 8.81 16.15
CA LEU A 939 38.03 8.37 15.85
C LEU A 939 37.03 9.15 16.69
N THR A 940 36.01 9.70 16.06
CA THR A 940 34.84 10.28 16.71
C THR A 940 33.69 9.28 16.63
N GLU A 941 32.98 9.10 17.75
CA GLU A 941 31.79 8.24 17.83
C GLU A 941 30.59 9.09 18.27
N ASP A 942 29.57 9.16 17.41
CA ASP A 942 28.35 9.94 17.62
C ASP A 942 27.29 9.12 18.38
N GLY A 943 26.88 9.63 19.55
CA GLY A 943 25.81 9.08 20.39
C GLY A 943 25.07 10.20 21.12
N ASP A 944 24.49 9.94 22.30
CA ASP A 944 23.88 10.99 23.14
C ASP A 944 24.87 12.13 23.48
N THR A 945 26.17 11.80 23.52
CA THR A 945 27.28 12.75 23.57
C THR A 945 28.42 12.28 22.65
N GLU A 946 28.93 13.19 21.82
CA GLU A 946 30.10 12.97 20.96
C GLU A 946 31.34 12.58 21.80
N THR A 947 31.95 11.42 21.49
CA THR A 947 33.13 10.92 22.22
C THR A 947 34.33 10.74 21.29
N GLU A 948 35.50 11.23 21.71
CA GLU A 948 36.74 11.14 20.95
C GLU A 948 37.68 10.03 21.45
N TRP A 949 38.21 9.24 20.52
CA TRP A 949 39.07 8.09 20.77
C TRP A 949 40.41 8.17 20.03
N TRP A 950 41.45 7.60 20.65
CA TRP A 950 42.56 6.97 19.93
C TRP A 950 42.13 5.56 19.58
N ALA A 951 42.14 5.20 18.29
CA ALA A 951 41.66 3.90 17.86
C ALA A 951 42.65 3.18 16.94
N ALA A 952 42.67 1.85 16.99
CA ALA A 952 43.44 1.00 16.09
C ALA A 952 42.56 -0.13 15.56
N TYR A 953 42.50 -0.23 14.24
CA TYR A 953 41.78 -1.30 13.55
C TYR A 953 42.74 -2.34 12.99
N PHE A 954 42.50 -3.60 13.30
CA PHE A 954 43.32 -4.75 12.89
C PHE A 954 42.51 -5.71 12.02
N THR A 955 43.06 -6.09 10.86
CA THR A 955 42.52 -7.17 10.00
C THR A 955 43.59 -7.75 9.07
N LYS A 956 43.29 -8.84 8.37
CA LYS A 956 44.17 -9.51 7.39
C LYS A 956 43.66 -9.30 5.96
N GLU A 957 44.57 -9.21 5.00
CA GLU A 957 44.22 -9.20 3.58
C GLU A 957 43.56 -10.54 3.20
N GLY A 958 42.38 -10.50 2.58
CA GLY A 958 41.59 -11.68 2.22
C GLY A 958 40.62 -12.17 3.31
N VAL A 959 40.62 -11.57 4.50
CA VAL A 959 39.58 -11.78 5.53
C VAL A 959 38.60 -10.61 5.43
N SER A 960 37.51 -10.80 4.69
CA SER A 960 36.51 -9.74 4.43
C SER A 960 35.60 -9.46 5.64
N ASP A 961 35.49 -10.42 6.56
CA ASP A 961 34.34 -10.47 7.46
C ASP A 961 34.63 -10.09 8.91
N ILE A 962 35.90 -9.96 9.30
CA ILE A 962 36.32 -9.81 10.70
C ILE A 962 37.44 -8.79 10.84
N GLY A 963 37.26 -7.84 11.76
CA GLY A 963 38.33 -6.98 12.28
C GLY A 963 38.19 -6.68 13.77
N TYR A 964 39.25 -6.15 14.37
CA TYR A 964 39.27 -5.76 15.77
C TYR A 964 39.56 -4.27 15.90
N LEU A 965 38.67 -3.54 16.56
CA LEU A 965 38.79 -2.11 16.82
C LEU A 965 39.10 -1.90 18.30
N VAL A 966 40.33 -1.51 18.61
CA VAL A 966 40.76 -1.12 19.96
C VAL A 966 40.61 0.39 20.10
N GLN A 967 39.84 0.85 21.07
CA GLN A 967 39.56 2.27 21.34
C GLN A 967 39.96 2.66 22.77
N LEU A 968 40.68 3.77 22.87
CA LEU A 968 41.17 4.34 24.12
C LEU A 968 40.80 5.82 24.16
N LYS A 969 40.08 6.25 25.21
CA LYS A 969 39.46 7.58 25.24
C LYS A 969 40.53 8.68 25.32
N LYS A 970 40.43 9.74 24.51
CA LYS A 970 41.49 10.77 24.42
C LYS A 970 41.70 11.56 25.72
N ASP A 971 40.68 11.65 26.56
CA ASP A 971 40.77 12.29 27.89
C ASP A 971 41.48 11.42 28.94
N CYS A 972 41.58 10.11 28.69
CA CYS A 972 42.20 9.13 29.58
C CYS A 972 43.62 8.73 29.13
N PHE A 973 43.92 8.79 27.82
CA PHE A 973 45.18 8.33 27.25
C PHE A 973 45.82 9.41 26.37
N THR A 974 47.13 9.59 26.54
CA THR A 974 47.93 10.33 25.54
C THR A 974 48.08 9.51 24.26
N LYS A 975 48.38 10.17 23.12
CA LYS A 975 48.64 9.49 21.84
C LYS A 975 49.77 8.46 21.97
N GLU A 976 50.80 8.77 22.75
CA GLU A 976 51.96 7.89 22.97
C GLU A 976 51.57 6.63 23.75
N GLU A 977 50.81 6.77 24.84
CA GLU A 977 50.30 5.63 25.62
C GLU A 977 49.35 4.74 24.81
N ALA A 978 48.49 5.35 23.98
CA ALA A 978 47.61 4.61 23.09
C ALA A 978 48.41 3.82 22.03
N LEU A 979 49.44 4.44 21.45
CA LEU A 979 50.29 3.77 20.46
C LEU A 979 51.08 2.60 21.06
N ASP A 980 51.56 2.73 22.31
CA ASP A 980 52.25 1.66 23.02
C ASP A 980 51.31 0.48 23.33
N ALA A 981 50.07 0.76 23.77
CA ALA A 981 49.05 -0.27 23.96
C ALA A 981 48.72 -0.99 22.65
N VAL A 982 48.53 -0.25 21.55
CA VAL A 982 48.27 -0.81 20.21
C VAL A 982 49.40 -1.72 19.74
N LYS A 983 50.66 -1.35 19.99
CA LYS A 983 51.81 -2.19 19.61
C LYS A 983 51.96 -3.47 20.44
N SER A 984 51.32 -3.54 21.61
CA SER A 984 51.35 -4.71 22.48
C SER A 984 50.30 -5.77 22.12
N VAL A 985 49.35 -5.45 21.22
CA VAL A 985 48.27 -6.35 20.84
C VAL A 985 48.83 -7.61 20.18
N GLN A 986 48.50 -8.77 20.73
CA GLN A 986 48.82 -10.08 20.16
C GLN A 986 47.53 -10.86 19.92
N PHE A 987 47.41 -11.47 18.75
CA PHE A 987 46.26 -12.28 18.36
C PHE A 987 46.56 -13.76 18.53
N THR A 988 45.55 -14.53 18.96
CA THR A 988 45.62 -15.99 18.98
C THR A 988 45.34 -16.56 17.59
N GLU A 989 45.56 -17.87 17.40
CA GLU A 989 45.23 -18.57 16.15
C GLU A 989 43.72 -18.53 15.82
N ARG A 990 42.85 -18.14 16.77
CA ARG A 990 41.39 -18.09 16.60
C ARG A 990 40.87 -16.73 16.15
N ALA A 991 41.70 -15.69 16.20
CA ALA A 991 41.24 -14.31 16.06
C ALA A 991 40.59 -14.00 14.70
N PHE A 992 41.09 -14.58 13.61
CA PHE A 992 40.67 -14.25 12.25
C PHE A 992 40.12 -15.48 11.49
N GLY A 993 39.63 -16.49 12.21
CA GLY A 993 39.27 -17.80 11.66
C GLY A 993 40.49 -18.73 11.46
N MET A 994 40.23 -20.03 11.35
CA MET A 994 41.29 -21.00 11.02
C MET A 994 41.60 -20.90 9.51
N GLU A 995 42.88 -20.70 9.16
CA GLU A 995 43.38 -20.74 7.77
C GLU A 995 43.26 -22.14 7.15
#